data_AF-A0AAD5YHW8-F1
#
_entry.id   AF-A0AAD5YHW8-F1
#
_cell.length_a   1.000
_cell.length_b   1.000
_cell.length_c   1.000
_cell.angle_alpha   90.00
_cell.angle_beta   90.00
_cell.angle_gamma   90.00
#
_symmetry.space_group_name_H-M   'P 1'
#
loop_
_entity.id
_entity.type
_entity.pdbx_description
1 polymer ?
#
loop_
_entity_poly.entity_id
_entity_poly.type
_entity_poly.pdbx_seq_one_letter_code
_entity_poly.pdbx_strand_id
1 'polypeptide(L)'
;MAGVYGFVKRIYKVLNPPNVPRTTSTTPIKFGILGAARIAPQALIIPAKSHPEVIIHAVAARDLEKAQSFAKKHGIPKAYGGSTAYQELLDDPEIDAVYNPLPNGLHYEWTLKALAAGKHVLLEKPSTDTSEEARKLFAYAQEKGLVLLEAFHYRFHPTIQRAKAILESGELGAIKSLEASLTLPKGIMADSDIRFDYPLGGGAMMDMGCYTMNCLRYLSGANPLEVISASSEVYPNDPTRTLIDTGTTATLSFPSSVVGTLTCNLRQSPSYGVIPKFPSIRAKVECEGGEIEVYNYVAPFLYHYIQVSVRDGQGGKGRKKRIEKIYNPQDAKFDWKGEDWWSTYRYQLEAFVDRLKGRTPQTWVTAEDSIANMEAIEMVYEKASRRISPPLHVNMLIQFHGTDWTWNSTRLNIHAPHSMRISVYGCGEWYDSQKLPSSEAVLDIMEHSNVNGTPRSRKLRVILVGIGGATCSGKTTLAKHLRSILPGSVILHQDELIPIHPEYGVQDWDSAEGAIDWPRMVDSLREVKTTGVIPPEHYSHDHLNEQKAVPVEDNVLERWRETFTRIESERSEAGEQLVWVMVDGFLLYWHPGVVDTLDVRVFLRVPHDVLKERRHERHGYHTAEGALWRDPPEYWEQIVWPAYRSAHVDMLENSDIERGKSNGKVAGLIVIEGLELSMGEMVNLVCERLVKVVAGSEVGDGAT
;
A
#
# COMPACT_ATOMS: atom_id res chain seq x y z
N MET A 1 -46.58 19.30 -5.43
CA MET A 1 -46.27 18.77 -4.08
C MET A 1 -44.80 18.94 -3.66
N ALA A 2 -43.97 19.70 -4.40
CA ALA A 2 -42.53 19.87 -4.12
C ALA A 2 -42.23 20.91 -3.02
N GLY A 3 -42.88 20.78 -1.86
CA GLY A 3 -42.66 21.60 -0.67
C GLY A 3 -41.81 20.89 0.40
N VAL A 4 -41.70 21.50 1.58
CA VAL A 4 -41.01 20.94 2.76
C VAL A 4 -41.44 19.50 3.06
N TYR A 5 -42.72 19.17 2.88
CA TYR A 5 -43.25 17.81 3.05
C TYR A 5 -42.58 16.79 2.10
N GLY A 6 -42.43 17.12 0.81
CA GLY A 6 -41.78 16.24 -0.16
C GLY A 6 -40.31 16.02 0.18
N PHE A 7 -39.62 17.07 0.62
CA PHE A 7 -38.24 16.98 1.11
C PHE A 7 -38.15 16.05 2.34
N VAL A 8 -38.95 16.27 3.38
CA VAL A 8 -38.95 15.44 4.60
C VAL A 8 -39.28 13.98 4.27
N LYS A 9 -40.28 13.73 3.43
CA LYS A 9 -40.66 12.37 3.01
C LYS A 9 -39.53 11.64 2.29
N ARG A 10 -38.82 12.33 1.38
CA ARG A 10 -37.68 11.77 0.64
C ARG A 10 -36.52 11.45 1.56
N ILE A 11 -36.15 12.38 2.45
CA ILE A 11 -35.10 12.15 3.46
C ILE A 11 -35.46 10.99 4.38
N TYR A 12 -36.72 10.91 4.83
CA TYR A 12 -37.19 9.79 5.64
C TYR A 12 -36.99 8.45 4.92
N LYS A 13 -37.33 8.37 3.63
CA LYS A 13 -37.14 7.16 2.81
C LYS A 13 -35.67 6.83 2.54
N VAL A 14 -34.80 7.83 2.37
CA VAL A 14 -33.35 7.59 2.26
C VAL A 14 -32.83 6.88 3.52
N LEU A 15 -33.24 7.36 4.70
CA LEU A 15 -32.79 6.82 5.99
C LEU A 15 -33.50 5.51 6.37
N ASN A 16 -34.74 5.33 5.89
CA ASN A 16 -35.61 4.19 6.17
C ASN A 16 -36.17 3.63 4.85
N PRO A 17 -35.30 3.06 3.99
CA PRO A 17 -35.75 2.51 2.73
C PRO A 17 -36.67 1.31 2.97
N PRO A 18 -37.63 1.03 2.06
CA PRO A 18 -38.49 -0.12 2.18
C PRO A 18 -37.67 -1.41 2.17
N ASN A 19 -38.03 -2.35 3.04
CA ASN A 19 -37.53 -3.71 2.94
C ASN A 19 -38.23 -4.40 1.78
N VAL A 20 -37.46 -4.90 0.81
CA VAL A 20 -38.01 -5.65 -0.32
C VAL A 20 -37.79 -7.15 -0.09
N PRO A 21 -38.74 -8.02 -0.47
CA PRO A 21 -38.52 -9.46 -0.48
C PRO A 21 -37.29 -9.81 -1.32
N ARG A 22 -36.51 -10.79 -0.87
CA ARG A 22 -35.40 -11.30 -1.67
C ARG A 22 -35.95 -12.06 -2.87
N THR A 23 -35.33 -11.88 -4.03
CA THR A 23 -35.79 -12.56 -5.25
C THR A 23 -35.66 -14.07 -5.11
N THR A 24 -36.65 -14.80 -5.63
CA THR A 24 -36.63 -16.27 -5.72
C THR A 24 -36.11 -16.76 -7.07
N SER A 25 -35.95 -15.86 -8.05
CA SER A 25 -35.55 -16.22 -9.42
C SER A 25 -34.04 -16.38 -9.60
N THR A 26 -33.23 -15.82 -8.71
CA THR A 26 -31.76 -15.92 -8.72
C THR A 26 -31.23 -15.96 -7.29
N THR A 27 -30.15 -16.69 -7.04
CA THR A 27 -29.48 -16.69 -5.72
C THR A 27 -29.01 -15.27 -5.36
N PRO A 28 -29.47 -14.67 -4.25
CA PRO A 28 -28.98 -13.38 -3.79
C PRO A 28 -27.48 -13.43 -3.44
N ILE A 29 -26.78 -12.33 -3.68
CA ILE A 29 -25.37 -12.17 -3.30
C ILE A 29 -25.28 -11.96 -1.79
N LYS A 30 -24.57 -12.84 -1.10
CA LYS A 30 -24.29 -12.77 0.34
C LYS A 30 -23.00 -11.99 0.58
N PHE A 31 -23.13 -10.90 1.32
CA PHE A 31 -22.02 -10.01 1.70
C PHE A 31 -21.49 -10.29 3.09
N GLY A 32 -20.16 -10.28 3.21
CA GLY A 32 -19.44 -10.12 4.47
C GLY A 32 -18.95 -8.67 4.64
N ILE A 33 -18.92 -8.16 5.87
CA ILE A 33 -18.39 -6.83 6.19
C ILE A 33 -17.10 -6.96 7.02
N LEU A 34 -15.99 -6.42 6.50
CA LEU A 34 -14.72 -6.37 7.21
C LEU A 34 -14.69 -5.14 8.14
N GLY A 35 -15.06 -5.35 9.40
CA GLY A 35 -15.08 -4.33 10.44
C GLY A 35 -16.49 -3.83 10.77
N ALA A 36 -16.77 -3.68 12.06
CA ALA A 36 -17.95 -2.97 12.56
C ALA A 36 -17.83 -1.43 12.37
N ALA A 37 -17.54 -1.00 11.14
CA ALA A 37 -17.21 0.37 10.79
C ALA A 37 -18.44 1.30 10.83
N ARG A 38 -18.23 2.56 11.22
CA ARG A 38 -19.30 3.58 11.31
C ARG A 38 -19.99 3.85 9.97
N ILE A 39 -19.30 3.63 8.85
CA ILE A 39 -19.82 3.87 7.49
C ILE A 39 -20.67 2.71 6.97
N ALA A 40 -20.42 1.48 7.42
CA ALA A 40 -21.08 0.27 6.91
C ALA A 40 -22.62 0.30 6.92
N PRO A 41 -23.28 0.91 7.93
CA PRO A 41 -24.73 1.08 7.90
C PRO A 41 -25.21 1.87 6.68
N GLN A 42 -24.59 3.02 6.38
CA GLN A 42 -25.00 3.89 5.29
C GLN A 42 -24.57 3.37 3.92
N ALA A 43 -23.37 2.80 3.85
CA ALA A 43 -22.77 2.37 2.58
C ALA A 43 -23.29 1.03 2.05
N LEU A 44 -23.70 0.12 2.94
CA LEU A 44 -24.11 -1.23 2.51
C LEU A 44 -25.39 -1.73 3.16
N ILE A 45 -25.52 -1.67 4.49
CA ILE A 45 -26.63 -2.32 5.21
C ILE A 45 -27.97 -1.68 4.86
N ILE A 46 -28.06 -0.34 4.90
CA ILE A 46 -29.28 0.40 4.57
C ILE A 46 -29.63 0.21 3.08
N PRO A 47 -28.71 0.42 2.12
CA PRO A 47 -28.96 0.11 0.71
C PRO A 47 -29.44 -1.32 0.44
N ALA A 48 -28.86 -2.31 1.12
CA ALA A 48 -29.22 -3.71 0.95
C ALA A 48 -30.66 -4.03 1.36
N LYS A 49 -31.31 -3.23 2.23
CA LYS A 49 -32.72 -3.42 2.60
C LYS A 49 -33.66 -3.34 1.39
N SER A 50 -33.37 -2.43 0.45
CA SER A 50 -34.18 -2.22 -0.74
C SER A 50 -33.59 -2.86 -2.01
N HIS A 51 -32.61 -3.75 -1.86
CA HIS A 51 -32.01 -4.48 -2.98
C HIS A 51 -32.46 -5.95 -2.95
N PRO A 52 -33.27 -6.44 -3.92
CA PRO A 52 -33.86 -7.78 -3.85
C PRO A 52 -32.82 -8.91 -3.98
N GLU A 53 -31.65 -8.61 -4.54
CA GLU A 53 -30.58 -9.58 -4.79
C GLU A 53 -29.39 -9.49 -3.82
N VAL A 54 -29.50 -8.78 -2.68
CA VAL A 54 -28.39 -8.64 -1.71
C VAL A 54 -28.81 -9.07 -0.32
N ILE A 55 -27.95 -9.83 0.35
CA ILE A 55 -28.09 -10.24 1.75
C ILE A 55 -26.81 -9.84 2.50
N ILE A 56 -26.94 -9.22 3.67
CA ILE A 56 -25.81 -9.03 4.59
C ILE A 56 -25.75 -10.25 5.50
N HIS A 57 -24.73 -11.09 5.30
CA HIS A 57 -24.64 -12.41 5.92
C HIS A 57 -23.74 -12.40 7.16
N ALA A 58 -22.60 -11.72 7.09
CA ALA A 58 -21.63 -11.72 8.18
C ALA A 58 -20.99 -10.35 8.41
N VAL A 59 -20.52 -10.13 9.63
CA VAL A 59 -19.60 -9.04 9.99
C VAL A 59 -18.45 -9.61 10.81
N ALA A 60 -17.25 -9.11 10.56
CA ALA A 60 -16.07 -9.43 11.36
C ALA A 60 -15.56 -8.18 12.07
N ALA A 61 -15.04 -8.32 13.30
CA ALA A 61 -14.29 -7.28 13.95
C ALA A 61 -13.17 -7.88 14.83
N ARG A 62 -12.14 -7.10 15.12
CA ARG A 62 -11.04 -7.52 16.02
C ARG A 62 -11.52 -7.84 17.45
N ASP A 63 -12.70 -7.34 17.82
CA ASP A 63 -13.33 -7.49 19.12
C ASP A 63 -14.67 -8.19 18.93
N LEU A 64 -14.83 -9.35 19.58
CA LEU A 64 -16.01 -10.21 19.41
C LEU A 64 -17.29 -9.55 19.91
N GLU A 65 -17.25 -8.87 21.06
CA GLU A 65 -18.42 -8.21 21.62
C GLU A 65 -18.92 -7.08 20.71
N LYS A 66 -18.00 -6.30 20.14
CA LYS A 66 -18.32 -5.27 19.13
C LYS A 66 -18.93 -5.90 17.88
N ALA A 67 -18.38 -7.00 17.38
CA ALA A 67 -18.94 -7.71 16.22
C ALA A 67 -20.37 -8.20 16.51
N GLN A 68 -20.59 -8.86 17.65
CA GLN A 68 -21.90 -9.38 18.05
C GLN A 68 -22.93 -8.28 18.29
N SER A 69 -22.53 -7.20 18.97
CA SER A 69 -23.39 -6.04 19.21
C SER A 69 -23.79 -5.35 17.89
N PHE A 70 -22.84 -5.18 16.97
CA PHE A 70 -23.11 -4.63 15.65
C PHE A 70 -24.04 -5.55 14.84
N ALA A 71 -23.77 -6.86 14.84
CA ALA A 71 -24.60 -7.84 14.15
C ALA A 71 -26.05 -7.84 14.67
N LYS A 72 -26.22 -7.88 16.00
CA LYS A 72 -27.54 -7.79 16.65
C LYS A 72 -28.28 -6.51 16.29
N LYS A 73 -27.60 -5.36 16.34
CA LYS A 73 -28.18 -4.04 16.02
C LYS A 73 -28.69 -3.97 14.57
N HIS A 74 -28.00 -4.63 13.65
CA HIS A 74 -28.27 -4.54 12.22
C HIS A 74 -28.98 -5.78 11.64
N GLY A 75 -29.27 -6.79 12.45
CA GLY A 75 -29.92 -8.03 12.03
C GLY A 75 -29.04 -8.90 11.13
N ILE A 76 -27.73 -8.91 11.37
CA ILE A 76 -26.76 -9.72 10.63
C ILE A 76 -26.64 -11.09 11.33
N PRO A 77 -26.80 -12.22 10.61
CA PRO A 77 -26.93 -13.53 11.25
C PRO A 77 -25.60 -14.07 11.81
N LYS A 78 -24.45 -13.71 11.23
CA LYS A 78 -23.13 -14.17 11.70
C LYS A 78 -22.23 -13.01 12.13
N ALA A 79 -21.45 -13.25 13.20
CA ALA A 79 -20.44 -12.33 13.71
C ALA A 79 -19.15 -13.09 14.02
N TYR A 80 -18.03 -12.63 13.45
CA TYR A 80 -16.68 -13.15 13.71
C TYR A 80 -15.91 -12.15 14.57
N GLY A 81 -15.10 -12.64 15.52
CA GLY A 81 -14.45 -11.83 16.54
C GLY A 81 -13.06 -12.32 16.93
N GLY A 82 -12.13 -11.40 17.19
CA GLY A 82 -10.76 -11.73 17.60
C GLY A 82 -9.71 -11.45 16.53
N SER A 83 -8.47 -11.92 16.74
CA SER A 83 -7.33 -11.64 15.87
C SER A 83 -7.42 -12.26 14.47
N THR A 84 -8.18 -13.33 14.32
CA THR A 84 -8.39 -14.08 13.06
C THR A 84 -9.73 -13.76 12.39
N ALA A 85 -10.57 -12.92 12.99
CA ALA A 85 -11.96 -12.71 12.59
C ALA A 85 -12.16 -12.33 11.12
N TYR A 86 -11.29 -11.47 10.59
CA TYR A 86 -11.39 -11.08 9.19
C TYR A 86 -11.10 -12.27 8.27
N GLN A 87 -10.09 -13.08 8.59
CA GLN A 87 -9.77 -14.27 7.81
C GLN A 87 -10.89 -15.31 7.90
N GLU A 88 -11.45 -15.56 9.09
CA GLU A 88 -12.59 -16.47 9.27
C GLU A 88 -13.81 -16.07 8.42
N LEU A 89 -14.06 -14.76 8.27
CA LEU A 89 -15.11 -14.26 7.37
C LEU A 89 -14.77 -14.49 5.90
N LEU A 90 -13.51 -14.34 5.50
CA LEU A 90 -13.05 -14.62 4.14
C LEU A 90 -13.11 -16.12 3.81
N ASP A 91 -12.86 -16.98 4.79
CA ASP A 91 -12.90 -18.43 4.65
C ASP A 91 -14.34 -18.99 4.66
N ASP A 92 -15.35 -18.18 5.04
CA ASP A 92 -16.76 -18.61 5.02
C ASP A 92 -17.23 -18.87 3.57
N PRO A 93 -17.56 -20.13 3.21
CA PRO A 93 -17.97 -20.47 1.85
C PRO A 93 -19.34 -19.90 1.47
N GLU A 94 -20.13 -19.41 2.45
CA GLU A 94 -21.40 -18.75 2.16
C GLU A 94 -21.25 -17.28 1.73
N ILE A 95 -20.05 -16.71 1.80
CA ILE A 95 -19.81 -15.31 1.41
C ILE A 95 -19.41 -15.27 -0.07
N ASP A 96 -20.14 -14.50 -0.87
CA ASP A 96 -19.88 -14.30 -2.31
C ASP A 96 -19.02 -13.04 -2.54
N ALA A 97 -19.28 -11.99 -1.74
CA ALA A 97 -18.62 -10.71 -1.85
C ALA A 97 -18.33 -10.12 -0.47
N VAL A 98 -17.32 -9.27 -0.38
CA VAL A 98 -17.01 -8.53 0.84
C VAL A 98 -17.08 -7.02 0.61
N TYR A 99 -17.50 -6.32 1.64
CA TYR A 99 -17.33 -4.88 1.74
C TYR A 99 -16.19 -4.60 2.72
N ASN A 100 -15.18 -3.85 2.25
CA ASN A 100 -14.00 -3.49 3.02
C ASN A 100 -14.00 -1.99 3.38
N PRO A 101 -14.57 -1.61 4.54
CA PRO A 101 -14.53 -0.25 5.11
C PRO A 101 -13.46 -0.06 6.20
N LEU A 102 -12.39 -0.84 6.16
CA LEU A 102 -11.30 -0.71 7.13
C LEU A 102 -10.60 0.67 6.98
N PRO A 103 -9.69 1.05 7.90
CA PRO A 103 -8.81 2.19 7.65
C PRO A 103 -7.98 2.02 6.37
N ASN A 104 -7.61 3.13 5.73
CA ASN A 104 -6.94 3.17 4.43
C ASN A 104 -5.73 2.22 4.34
N GLY A 105 -4.82 2.26 5.31
CA GLY A 105 -3.64 1.39 5.32
C GLY A 105 -3.91 -0.11 5.50
N LEU A 106 -5.16 -0.51 5.69
CA LEU A 106 -5.60 -1.90 5.73
C LEU A 106 -6.36 -2.33 4.47
N HIS A 107 -6.60 -1.41 3.53
CA HIS A 107 -7.34 -1.69 2.32
C HIS A 107 -6.64 -2.67 1.40
N TYR A 108 -5.35 -2.48 1.10
CA TYR A 108 -4.60 -3.33 0.18
C TYR A 108 -4.54 -4.78 0.66
N GLU A 109 -4.00 -5.03 1.86
CA GLU A 109 -3.87 -6.38 2.43
C GLU A 109 -5.20 -7.13 2.49
N TRP A 110 -6.23 -6.54 3.08
CA TRP A 110 -7.48 -7.28 3.30
C TRP A 110 -8.27 -7.45 2.02
N THR A 111 -8.11 -6.55 1.04
CA THR A 111 -8.68 -6.76 -0.29
C THR A 111 -7.94 -7.85 -1.04
N LEU A 112 -6.61 -7.86 -1.01
CA LEU A 112 -5.82 -8.89 -1.67
C LEU A 112 -6.14 -10.27 -1.09
N LYS A 113 -6.25 -10.38 0.25
CA LYS A 113 -6.69 -11.61 0.93
C LYS A 113 -8.11 -12.02 0.54
N ALA A 114 -9.03 -11.07 0.41
CA ALA A 114 -10.39 -11.37 -0.02
C ALA A 114 -10.44 -11.90 -1.47
N LEU A 115 -9.69 -11.28 -2.37
CA LEU A 115 -9.56 -11.73 -3.76
C LEU A 115 -8.89 -13.11 -3.82
N ALA A 116 -7.86 -13.35 -3.03
CA ALA A 116 -7.19 -14.65 -2.94
C ALA A 116 -8.12 -15.76 -2.42
N ALA A 117 -9.05 -15.42 -1.52
CA ALA A 117 -10.12 -16.30 -1.05
C ALA A 117 -11.29 -16.44 -2.06
N GLY A 118 -11.14 -15.92 -3.29
CA GLY A 118 -12.14 -16.02 -4.34
C GLY A 118 -13.35 -15.08 -4.17
N LYS A 119 -13.26 -14.06 -3.31
CA LYS A 119 -14.37 -13.15 -3.01
C LYS A 119 -14.33 -11.92 -3.91
N HIS A 120 -15.49 -11.49 -4.39
CA HIS A 120 -15.63 -10.16 -4.98
C HIS A 120 -15.51 -9.08 -3.92
N VAL A 121 -15.04 -7.88 -4.27
CA VAL A 121 -14.76 -6.83 -3.27
C VAL A 121 -15.36 -5.50 -3.68
N LEU A 122 -16.19 -4.95 -2.79
CA LEU A 122 -16.54 -3.53 -2.76
C LEU A 122 -15.63 -2.84 -1.75
N LEU A 123 -14.68 -2.03 -2.23
CA LEU A 123 -13.58 -1.47 -1.45
C LEU A 123 -13.81 0.02 -1.16
N GLU A 124 -13.74 0.45 0.10
CA GLU A 124 -13.80 1.87 0.41
C GLU A 124 -12.63 2.67 -0.20
N LYS A 125 -12.88 3.97 -0.39
CA LYS A 125 -11.91 4.89 -0.99
C LYS A 125 -11.03 5.56 0.08
N PRO A 126 -9.77 5.94 -0.23
CA PRO A 126 -9.04 5.56 -1.44
C PRO A 126 -8.71 4.06 -1.41
N SER A 127 -8.66 3.40 -2.57
CA SER A 127 -8.51 1.93 -2.62
C SER A 127 -7.25 1.41 -1.95
N THR A 128 -6.19 2.21 -1.93
CA THR A 128 -4.85 1.83 -1.42
C THR A 128 -4.13 3.08 -0.93
N ASP A 129 -2.98 2.91 -0.29
CA ASP A 129 -2.16 4.06 0.13
C ASP A 129 -1.30 4.57 -1.04
N THR A 130 -0.89 3.71 -1.97
CA THR A 130 -0.07 4.09 -3.13
C THR A 130 -0.67 3.67 -4.46
N SER A 131 -0.24 4.31 -5.56
CA SER A 131 -0.66 3.94 -6.91
C SER A 131 -0.10 2.59 -7.34
N GLU A 132 1.07 2.21 -6.84
CA GLU A 132 1.67 0.89 -7.06
C GLU A 132 0.83 -0.22 -6.45
N GLU A 133 0.38 -0.06 -5.20
CA GLU A 133 -0.58 -0.98 -4.57
C GLU A 133 -1.88 -1.05 -5.38
N ALA A 134 -2.41 0.09 -5.85
CA ALA A 134 -3.61 0.10 -6.69
C ALA A 134 -3.40 -0.75 -7.95
N ARG A 135 -2.28 -0.55 -8.67
CA ARG A 135 -1.94 -1.33 -9.87
C ARG A 135 -1.92 -2.83 -9.57
N LYS A 136 -1.18 -3.25 -8.54
CA LYS A 136 -1.05 -4.66 -8.14
C LYS A 136 -2.40 -5.25 -7.79
N LEU A 137 -3.21 -4.53 -7.02
CA LEU A 137 -4.50 -5.00 -6.52
C LEU A 137 -5.52 -5.19 -7.64
N PHE A 138 -5.65 -4.20 -8.52
CA PHE A 138 -6.59 -4.27 -9.64
C PHE A 138 -6.14 -5.27 -10.72
N ALA A 139 -4.83 -5.38 -10.99
CA ALA A 139 -4.30 -6.41 -11.88
C ALA A 139 -4.60 -7.82 -11.34
N TYR A 140 -4.43 -8.05 -10.03
CA TYR A 140 -4.75 -9.33 -9.40
C TYR A 140 -6.24 -9.68 -9.50
N ALA A 141 -7.13 -8.70 -9.25
CA ALA A 141 -8.57 -8.91 -9.42
C ALA A 141 -8.93 -9.30 -10.85
N GLN A 142 -8.32 -8.65 -11.85
CA GLN A 142 -8.50 -8.95 -13.26
C GLN A 142 -8.00 -10.37 -13.61
N GLU A 143 -6.80 -10.74 -13.16
CA GLU A 143 -6.22 -12.08 -13.36
C GLU A 143 -7.14 -13.18 -12.83
N LYS A 144 -7.74 -12.97 -11.64
CA LYS A 144 -8.67 -13.93 -11.03
C LYS A 144 -10.08 -13.87 -11.59
N GLY A 145 -10.39 -12.95 -12.50
CA GLY A 145 -11.75 -12.74 -13.01
C GLY A 145 -12.74 -12.29 -11.93
N LEU A 146 -12.25 -11.65 -10.87
CA LEU A 146 -13.08 -11.17 -9.75
C LEU A 146 -13.40 -9.69 -9.92
N VAL A 147 -14.64 -9.31 -9.59
CA VAL A 147 -15.03 -7.90 -9.54
C VAL A 147 -14.45 -7.23 -8.29
N LEU A 148 -13.61 -6.22 -8.54
CA LEU A 148 -13.15 -5.24 -7.57
C LEU A 148 -13.67 -3.86 -7.98
N LEU A 149 -14.30 -3.15 -7.04
CA LEU A 149 -14.78 -1.78 -7.25
C LEU A 149 -14.35 -0.88 -6.10
N GLU A 150 -13.64 0.21 -6.40
CA GLU A 150 -13.42 1.29 -5.45
C GLU A 150 -14.70 2.14 -5.29
N ALA A 151 -15.09 2.38 -4.05
CA ALA A 151 -16.39 2.90 -3.67
C ALA A 151 -16.51 4.43 -3.76
N PHE A 152 -16.20 5.01 -4.92
CA PHE A 152 -16.54 6.41 -5.23
C PHE A 152 -18.06 6.56 -5.51
N HIS A 153 -18.88 6.31 -4.49
CA HIS A 153 -20.33 6.18 -4.55
C HIS A 153 -21.05 7.32 -5.28
N TYR A 154 -20.52 8.54 -5.19
CA TYR A 154 -21.13 9.70 -5.82
C TYR A 154 -21.14 9.64 -7.35
N ARG A 155 -20.16 8.93 -7.95
CA ARG A 155 -20.07 8.68 -9.40
C ARG A 155 -21.30 7.96 -9.95
N PHE A 156 -21.99 7.18 -9.12
CA PHE A 156 -23.15 6.40 -9.53
C PHE A 156 -24.47 7.17 -9.44
N HIS A 157 -24.49 8.40 -8.90
CA HIS A 157 -25.73 9.15 -8.74
C HIS A 157 -26.06 10.02 -9.96
N PRO A 158 -27.35 10.14 -10.36
CA PRO A 158 -27.76 10.89 -11.54
C PRO A 158 -27.32 12.36 -11.57
N THR A 159 -27.11 12.98 -10.42
CA THR A 159 -26.64 14.38 -10.31
C THR A 159 -25.31 14.62 -11.00
N ILE A 160 -24.28 13.82 -10.70
CA ILE A 160 -22.95 14.07 -11.29
C ILE A 160 -22.91 13.63 -12.76
N GLN A 161 -23.68 12.60 -13.11
CA GLN A 161 -23.90 12.16 -14.49
C GLN A 161 -24.56 13.27 -15.33
N ARG A 162 -25.57 13.95 -14.77
CA ARG A 162 -26.22 15.10 -15.43
C ARG A 162 -25.25 16.27 -15.61
N ALA A 163 -24.42 16.58 -14.61
CA ALA A 163 -23.42 17.63 -14.73
C ALA A 163 -22.41 17.34 -15.84
N LYS A 164 -21.93 16.08 -15.93
CA LYS A 164 -21.05 15.63 -17.01
C LYS A 164 -21.74 15.72 -18.38
N ALA A 165 -22.97 15.25 -18.50
CA ALA A 165 -23.73 15.33 -19.75
C ALA A 165 -23.97 16.78 -20.24
N ILE A 166 -24.13 17.75 -19.32
CA ILE A 166 -24.22 19.17 -19.69
C ILE A 166 -22.89 19.66 -20.28
N LEU A 167 -21.76 19.30 -19.66
CA LEU A 167 -20.42 19.66 -20.19
C LEU A 167 -20.17 19.03 -21.56
N GLU A 168 -20.51 17.75 -21.72
CA GLU A 168 -20.33 17.00 -22.98
C GLU A 168 -21.28 17.43 -24.10
N SER A 169 -22.43 18.02 -23.77
CA SER A 169 -23.38 18.53 -24.77
C SER A 169 -22.83 19.68 -25.62
N GLY A 170 -21.76 20.33 -25.16
CA GLY A 170 -21.17 21.50 -25.81
C GLY A 170 -21.94 22.81 -25.61
N GLU A 171 -23.06 22.82 -24.88
CA GLU A 171 -23.87 24.03 -24.65
C GLU A 171 -23.07 25.19 -24.02
N LEU A 172 -22.06 24.88 -23.21
CA LEU A 172 -21.22 25.88 -22.52
C LEU A 172 -19.88 26.14 -23.22
N GLY A 173 -19.60 25.50 -24.37
CA GLY A 173 -18.29 25.56 -25.04
C GLY A 173 -17.18 24.82 -24.31
N ALA A 174 -15.93 25.06 -24.68
CA ALA A 174 -14.79 24.36 -24.10
C ALA A 174 -14.57 24.74 -22.62
N ILE A 175 -14.11 23.77 -21.81
CA ILE A 175 -13.74 23.99 -20.41
C ILE A 175 -12.51 24.90 -20.36
N LYS A 176 -12.51 25.86 -19.42
CA LYS A 176 -11.39 26.77 -19.14
C LYS A 176 -10.72 26.47 -17.81
N SER A 177 -11.52 26.22 -16.78
CA SER A 177 -11.01 25.87 -15.47
C SER A 177 -12.03 25.09 -14.65
N LEU A 178 -11.53 24.35 -13.66
CA LEU A 178 -12.34 23.58 -12.72
C LEU A 178 -11.92 23.89 -11.28
N GLU A 179 -12.88 23.84 -10.37
CA GLU A 179 -12.65 23.92 -8.93
C GLU A 179 -13.44 22.79 -8.25
N ALA A 180 -12.82 22.04 -7.35
CA ALA A 180 -13.52 21.10 -6.49
C ALA A 180 -13.10 21.29 -5.03
N SER A 181 -14.07 21.43 -4.14
CA SER A 181 -13.81 21.60 -2.72
C SER A 181 -14.61 20.62 -1.88
N LEU A 182 -13.96 20.05 -0.85
CA LEU A 182 -14.57 19.22 0.18
C LEU A 182 -13.95 19.54 1.53
N THR A 183 -14.64 20.39 2.31
CA THR A 183 -14.09 20.93 3.56
C THR A 183 -15.07 20.84 4.71
N LEU A 184 -14.56 20.58 5.91
CA LEU A 184 -15.30 20.49 7.15
C LEU A 184 -14.78 21.50 8.18
N PRO A 185 -15.67 22.13 8.95
CA PRO A 185 -15.28 22.99 10.07
C PRO A 185 -14.57 22.21 11.18
N LYS A 186 -13.65 22.88 11.89
CA LYS A 186 -13.04 22.33 13.11
C LYS A 186 -14.12 21.92 14.13
N GLY A 187 -13.94 20.75 14.74
CA GLY A 187 -14.85 20.21 15.77
C GLY A 187 -15.89 19.22 15.27
N ILE A 188 -16.07 19.06 13.96
CA ILE A 188 -16.93 18.00 13.39
C ILE A 188 -16.32 16.61 13.61
N MET A 189 -14.99 16.50 13.50
CA MET A 189 -14.24 15.29 13.81
C MET A 189 -13.44 15.47 15.08
N ALA A 190 -13.43 14.42 15.91
CA ALA A 190 -12.60 14.36 17.10
C ALA A 190 -11.11 14.29 16.73
N ASP A 191 -10.25 14.83 17.58
CA ASP A 191 -8.80 14.83 17.36
C ASP A 191 -8.16 13.44 17.46
N SER A 192 -8.91 12.46 17.99
CA SER A 192 -8.55 11.04 18.03
C SER A 192 -9.12 10.23 16.86
N ASP A 193 -9.71 10.87 15.85
CA ASP A 193 -10.24 10.16 14.68
C ASP A 193 -9.11 9.53 13.86
N ILE A 194 -9.37 8.35 13.29
CA ILE A 194 -8.40 7.56 12.50
C ILE A 194 -7.87 8.33 11.27
N ARG A 195 -8.62 9.32 10.77
CA ARG A 195 -8.16 10.19 9.68
C ARG A 195 -6.96 11.06 10.06
N PHE A 196 -6.67 11.17 11.36
CA PHE A 196 -5.50 11.86 11.91
C PHE A 196 -4.46 10.88 12.46
N ASP A 197 -4.44 9.64 11.98
CA ASP A 197 -3.45 8.62 12.30
C ASP A 197 -2.63 8.28 11.04
N TYR A 198 -1.34 8.61 11.05
CA TYR A 198 -0.46 8.47 9.88
C TYR A 198 -0.28 7.01 9.50
N PRO A 199 0.16 6.12 10.41
CA PRO A 199 0.18 4.68 10.16
C PRO A 199 -1.08 4.14 9.48
N LEU A 200 -2.28 4.60 9.85
CA LEU A 200 -3.53 4.10 9.25
C LEU A 200 -3.86 4.67 7.85
N GLY A 201 -2.92 5.36 7.20
CA GLY A 201 -3.14 6.02 5.90
C GLY A 201 -3.98 7.30 6.01
N GLY A 202 -3.92 7.97 7.17
CA GLY A 202 -4.67 9.19 7.45
C GLY A 202 -4.18 10.42 6.67
N GLY A 203 -5.00 11.47 6.62
CA GLY A 203 -4.74 12.70 5.88
C GLY A 203 -5.99 13.28 5.24
N ALA A 204 -6.09 14.60 5.17
CA ALA A 204 -7.20 15.27 4.51
C ALA A 204 -7.20 15.04 3.00
N MET A 205 -6.02 14.95 2.39
CA MET A 205 -5.89 14.59 0.97
C MET A 205 -6.29 13.12 0.74
N MET A 206 -5.91 12.18 1.61
CA MET A 206 -6.35 10.78 1.52
C MET A 206 -7.86 10.59 1.72
N ASP A 207 -8.51 11.29 2.66
CA ASP A 207 -9.95 11.08 2.93
C ASP A 207 -10.89 11.94 2.07
N MET A 208 -10.63 13.24 1.98
CA MET A 208 -11.50 14.22 1.29
C MET A 208 -10.90 14.66 -0.06
N GLY A 209 -9.58 14.75 -0.15
CA GLY A 209 -8.88 15.12 -1.37
C GLY A 209 -9.03 14.08 -2.49
N CYS A 210 -9.18 12.80 -2.14
CA CYS A 210 -9.46 11.75 -3.12
C CYS A 210 -10.80 11.96 -3.83
N TYR A 211 -11.82 12.52 -3.17
CA TYR A 211 -13.07 12.92 -3.83
C TYR A 211 -12.90 14.13 -4.75
N THR A 212 -12.19 15.17 -4.30
CA THR A 212 -12.01 16.38 -5.10
C THR A 212 -11.16 16.08 -6.34
N MET A 213 -10.10 15.28 -6.20
CA MET A 213 -9.29 14.78 -7.32
C MET A 213 -10.14 13.97 -8.30
N ASN A 214 -10.89 12.98 -7.79
CA ASN A 214 -11.74 12.14 -8.61
C ASN A 214 -12.79 12.97 -9.37
N CYS A 215 -13.34 14.01 -8.73
CA CYS A 215 -14.34 14.90 -9.32
C CYS A 215 -13.74 15.77 -10.44
N LEU A 216 -12.55 16.35 -10.24
CA LEU A 216 -11.84 17.11 -11.27
C LEU A 216 -11.53 16.25 -12.50
N ARG A 217 -10.99 15.04 -12.28
CA ARG A 217 -10.70 14.08 -13.35
C ARG A 217 -11.97 13.68 -14.10
N TYR A 218 -13.04 13.37 -13.36
CA TYR A 218 -14.30 12.97 -13.96
C TYR A 218 -14.93 14.07 -14.83
N LEU A 219 -15.08 15.28 -14.29
CA LEU A 219 -15.74 16.38 -15.00
C LEU A 219 -14.92 16.86 -16.20
N SER A 220 -13.59 16.93 -16.08
CA SER A 220 -12.71 17.25 -17.21
C SER A 220 -12.66 16.14 -18.25
N GLY A 221 -12.83 14.87 -17.85
CA GLY A 221 -12.63 13.71 -18.72
C GLY A 221 -11.15 13.44 -19.01
N ALA A 222 -10.24 13.96 -18.19
CA ALA A 222 -8.81 13.85 -18.39
C ALA A 222 -8.06 13.66 -17.05
N ASN A 223 -6.85 13.13 -17.14
CA ASN A 223 -5.91 13.11 -16.03
C ASN A 223 -5.13 14.43 -15.97
N PRO A 224 -4.74 14.90 -14.76
CA PRO A 224 -3.81 16.02 -14.66
C PRO A 224 -2.45 15.65 -15.29
N LEU A 225 -1.82 16.60 -15.96
CA LEU A 225 -0.48 16.44 -16.55
C LEU A 225 0.62 16.72 -15.53
N GLU A 226 0.41 17.70 -14.65
CA GLU A 226 1.30 18.03 -13.54
C GLU A 226 0.55 18.78 -12.42
N VAL A 227 1.17 18.84 -11.24
CA VAL A 227 0.77 19.72 -10.14
C VAL A 227 1.61 21.00 -10.21
N ILE A 228 0.97 22.11 -10.57
CA ILE A 228 1.60 23.44 -10.68
C ILE A 228 2.05 23.91 -9.29
N SER A 229 1.18 23.81 -8.30
CA SER A 229 1.46 24.17 -6.90
C SER A 229 0.61 23.35 -5.94
N ALA A 230 1.17 23.01 -4.78
CA ALA A 230 0.42 22.40 -3.69
C ALA A 230 0.87 22.96 -2.34
N SER A 231 -0.06 23.05 -1.40
CA SER A 231 0.19 23.49 -0.02
C SER A 231 -0.68 22.67 0.93
N SER A 232 -0.06 22.11 1.97
CA SER A 232 -0.73 21.32 2.99
C SER A 232 -0.61 21.97 4.37
N GLU A 233 -1.75 22.09 5.03
CA GLU A 233 -1.89 22.43 6.44
C GLU A 233 -1.64 21.17 7.29
N VAL A 234 -0.96 21.32 8.42
CA VAL A 234 -0.75 20.25 9.41
C VAL A 234 -1.29 20.67 10.77
N TYR A 235 -1.30 19.73 11.71
CA TYR A 235 -1.70 20.03 13.09
C TYR A 235 -0.83 21.15 13.70
N PRO A 236 -1.41 22.29 14.10
CA PRO A 236 -0.66 23.36 14.74
C PRO A 236 -0.21 22.90 16.13
N ASN A 237 1.08 23.06 16.42
CA ASN A 237 1.71 22.81 17.72
C ASN A 237 1.77 21.34 18.19
N ASP A 238 1.63 20.37 17.28
CA ASP A 238 1.91 18.96 17.58
C ASP A 238 3.05 18.43 16.68
N PRO A 239 4.30 18.41 17.18
CA PRO A 239 5.45 17.96 16.40
C PRO A 239 5.37 16.46 16.06
N THR A 240 4.53 15.68 16.75
CA THR A 240 4.35 14.24 16.51
C THR A 240 3.40 13.93 15.36
N ARG A 241 2.63 14.93 14.88
CA ARG A 241 1.63 14.79 13.81
C ARG A 241 1.96 15.60 12.55
N THR A 242 3.24 15.92 12.37
CA THR A 242 3.73 16.73 11.24
C THR A 242 3.62 16.05 9.88
N LEU A 243 3.45 14.71 9.86
CA LEU A 243 3.32 13.92 8.64
C LEU A 243 1.89 13.91 8.07
N ILE A 244 0.89 14.30 8.85
CA ILE A 244 -0.53 14.21 8.45
C ILE A 244 -1.04 15.60 8.07
N ASP A 245 -1.57 15.71 6.86
CA ASP A 245 -2.24 16.92 6.44
C ASP A 245 -3.65 17.01 7.04
N THR A 246 -3.99 18.17 7.61
CA THR A 246 -5.36 18.51 8.04
C THR A 246 -6.15 19.21 6.94
N GLY A 247 -5.46 19.71 5.91
CA GLY A 247 -6.06 20.25 4.69
C GLY A 247 -5.00 20.47 3.63
N THR A 248 -5.41 20.42 2.37
CA THR A 248 -4.54 20.60 1.21
C THR A 248 -5.24 21.44 0.15
N THR A 249 -4.51 22.38 -0.45
CA THR A 249 -4.92 23.11 -1.67
C THR A 249 -3.90 22.87 -2.75
N ALA A 250 -4.34 22.49 -3.94
CA ALA A 250 -3.46 22.27 -5.07
C ALA A 250 -4.06 22.81 -6.37
N THR A 251 -3.17 23.24 -7.27
CA THR A 251 -3.48 23.68 -8.63
C THR A 251 -2.81 22.73 -9.61
N LEU A 252 -3.58 22.21 -10.55
CA LEU A 252 -3.20 21.17 -11.50
C LEU A 252 -3.37 21.68 -12.92
N SER A 253 -2.47 21.28 -13.81
CA SER A 253 -2.68 21.45 -15.24
C SER A 253 -3.37 20.21 -15.82
N PHE A 254 -4.28 20.43 -16.76
CA PHE A 254 -4.94 19.40 -17.55
C PHE A 254 -4.64 19.66 -19.04
N PRO A 255 -4.92 18.70 -19.93
CA PRO A 255 -4.85 18.91 -21.37
C PRO A 255 -5.63 20.16 -21.82
N SER A 256 -5.27 20.70 -22.99
CA SER A 256 -5.91 21.90 -23.58
C SER A 256 -5.79 23.17 -22.71
N SER A 257 -4.69 23.29 -21.95
CA SER A 257 -4.40 24.46 -21.09
C SER A 257 -5.46 24.72 -20.01
N VAL A 258 -6.23 23.69 -19.64
CA VAL A 258 -7.21 23.76 -18.57
C VAL A 258 -6.49 23.72 -17.22
N VAL A 259 -6.93 24.55 -16.28
CA VAL A 259 -6.40 24.57 -14.91
C VAL A 259 -7.46 24.11 -13.92
N GLY A 260 -7.11 23.15 -13.08
CA GLY A 260 -7.96 22.65 -12.00
C GLY A 260 -7.44 23.07 -10.64
N THR A 261 -8.34 23.45 -9.72
CA THR A 261 -8.01 23.71 -8.31
C THR A 261 -8.77 22.74 -7.43
N LEU A 262 -8.06 22.04 -6.54
CA LEU A 262 -8.68 21.25 -5.48
C LEU A 262 -8.42 21.87 -4.12
N THR A 263 -9.40 21.73 -3.23
CA THR A 263 -9.29 22.14 -1.83
C THR A 263 -9.97 21.10 -0.94
N CYS A 264 -9.21 20.47 -0.05
CA CYS A 264 -9.75 19.61 0.99
C CYS A 264 -9.29 20.09 2.36
N ASN A 265 -10.14 19.96 3.38
CA ASN A 265 -9.75 20.31 4.75
C ASN A 265 -10.70 19.64 5.76
N LEU A 266 -10.15 18.90 6.72
CA LEU A 266 -10.92 18.20 7.75
C LEU A 266 -11.21 19.06 8.98
N ARG A 267 -10.52 20.20 9.12
CA ARG A 267 -10.51 21.03 10.34
C ARG A 267 -10.38 22.52 10.02
N GLN A 268 -11.26 23.06 9.16
CA GLN A 268 -11.17 24.46 8.78
C GLN A 268 -11.28 25.37 10.00
N SER A 269 -10.27 26.23 10.16
CA SER A 269 -10.26 27.24 11.19
C SER A 269 -11.34 28.31 10.94
N PRO A 270 -12.00 28.82 12.00
CA PRO A 270 -12.92 29.95 11.89
C PRO A 270 -12.24 31.17 11.25
N SER A 271 -12.98 31.91 10.43
CA SER A 271 -12.49 33.18 9.90
C SER A 271 -12.29 34.19 11.04
N TYR A 272 -11.14 34.87 11.06
CA TYR A 272 -10.73 35.78 12.15
C TYR A 272 -10.76 35.14 13.56
N GLY A 273 -10.69 33.80 13.65
CA GLY A 273 -10.70 33.06 14.91
C GLY A 273 -12.07 32.90 15.57
N VAL A 274 -13.13 33.55 15.08
CA VAL A 274 -14.46 33.54 15.73
C VAL A 274 -15.64 33.27 14.82
N ILE A 275 -15.52 33.47 13.50
CA ILE A 275 -16.63 33.27 12.56
C ILE A 275 -16.60 31.82 12.05
N PRO A 276 -17.60 30.97 12.37
CA PRO A 276 -17.64 29.59 11.90
C PRO A 276 -17.61 29.55 10.37
N LYS A 277 -16.73 28.73 9.80
CA LYS A 277 -16.81 28.39 8.37
C LYS A 277 -17.92 27.37 8.16
N PHE A 278 -18.61 27.46 7.04
CA PHE A 278 -19.55 26.43 6.61
C PHE A 278 -18.80 25.36 5.81
N PRO A 279 -19.23 24.09 5.87
CA PRO A 279 -18.70 23.06 5.00
C PRO A 279 -18.77 23.47 3.53
N SER A 280 -17.70 23.28 2.78
CA SER A 280 -17.70 23.50 1.33
C SER A 280 -17.70 22.15 0.64
N ILE A 281 -18.83 21.78 0.04
CA ILE A 281 -18.95 20.60 -0.81
C ILE A 281 -19.47 21.09 -2.15
N ARG A 282 -18.57 21.36 -3.10
CA ARG A 282 -18.95 21.88 -4.42
C ARG A 282 -17.93 21.54 -5.48
N ALA A 283 -18.41 21.44 -6.72
CA ALA A 283 -17.59 21.44 -7.92
C ALA A 283 -18.08 22.56 -8.84
N LYS A 284 -17.16 23.30 -9.45
CA LYS A 284 -17.45 24.38 -10.38
C LYS A 284 -16.60 24.21 -11.63
N VAL A 285 -17.19 24.38 -12.81
CA VAL A 285 -16.49 24.35 -14.09
C VAL A 285 -16.82 25.63 -14.85
N GLU A 286 -15.81 26.44 -15.14
CA GLU A 286 -15.93 27.59 -16.04
C GLU A 286 -15.63 27.13 -17.46
N CYS A 287 -16.49 27.51 -18.40
CA CYS A 287 -16.37 27.22 -19.82
C CYS A 287 -16.37 28.53 -20.62
N GLU A 288 -16.15 28.47 -21.94
CA GLU A 288 -16.17 29.64 -22.82
C GLU A 288 -17.49 30.44 -22.76
N GLY A 289 -18.60 29.72 -22.84
CA GLY A 289 -19.96 30.28 -22.92
C GLY A 289 -20.67 30.40 -21.58
N GLY A 290 -20.05 30.01 -20.46
CA GLY A 290 -20.76 30.00 -19.17
C GLY A 290 -20.04 29.22 -18.07
N GLU A 291 -20.78 28.84 -17.04
CA GLU A 291 -20.29 28.01 -15.94
C GLU A 291 -21.37 27.02 -15.48
N ILE A 292 -20.91 25.91 -14.90
CA ILE A 292 -21.72 24.97 -14.15
C ILE A 292 -21.18 24.86 -12.72
N GLU A 293 -22.08 24.86 -11.74
CA GLU A 293 -21.77 24.61 -10.34
C GLU A 293 -22.65 23.48 -9.80
N VAL A 294 -22.03 22.48 -9.17
CA VAL A 294 -22.70 21.36 -8.51
C VAL A 294 -22.42 21.46 -7.02
N TYR A 295 -23.43 21.87 -6.26
CA TYR A 295 -23.35 21.89 -4.81
C TYR A 295 -23.72 20.52 -4.23
N ASN A 296 -22.97 20.10 -3.20
CA ASN A 296 -23.10 18.83 -2.52
C ASN A 296 -23.06 17.61 -3.46
N TYR A 297 -22.07 17.57 -4.35
CA TYR A 297 -21.90 16.48 -5.30
C TYR A 297 -21.61 15.12 -4.64
N VAL A 298 -21.11 15.10 -3.39
CA VAL A 298 -20.79 13.88 -2.63
C VAL A 298 -22.04 13.22 -2.07
N ALA A 299 -22.95 13.98 -1.47
CA ALA A 299 -24.19 13.48 -0.86
C ALA A 299 -25.46 14.13 -1.46
N PRO A 300 -25.64 14.12 -2.79
CA PRO A 300 -26.70 14.87 -3.46
C PRO A 300 -28.10 14.39 -3.10
N PHE A 301 -28.23 13.13 -2.68
CA PHE A 301 -29.48 12.55 -2.19
C PHE A 301 -30.02 13.24 -0.94
N LEU A 302 -29.20 13.92 -0.13
CA LEU A 302 -29.70 14.76 0.98
C LEU A 302 -30.28 16.05 0.43
N TYR A 303 -29.45 16.86 -0.23
CA TYR A 303 -29.84 18.08 -0.91
C TYR A 303 -28.73 18.50 -1.85
N HIS A 304 -29.07 18.97 -3.04
CA HIS A 304 -28.10 19.53 -3.98
C HIS A 304 -28.79 20.54 -4.90
N TYR A 305 -27.97 21.17 -5.73
CA TYR A 305 -28.41 21.81 -6.96
C TYR A 305 -27.29 21.75 -8.00
N ILE A 306 -27.69 21.75 -9.26
CA ILE A 306 -26.83 22.04 -10.40
C ILE A 306 -27.24 23.41 -10.91
N GLN A 307 -26.38 24.40 -10.81
CA GLN A 307 -26.60 25.72 -11.37
C GLN A 307 -25.83 25.83 -12.69
N VAL A 308 -26.53 26.10 -13.77
CA VAL A 308 -25.93 26.40 -15.07
C VAL A 308 -26.16 27.87 -15.38
N SER A 309 -25.09 28.60 -15.66
CA SER A 309 -25.12 30.02 -16.00
C SER A 309 -24.55 30.23 -17.40
N VAL A 310 -25.38 30.61 -18.36
CA VAL A 310 -24.98 30.89 -19.75
C VAL A 310 -24.74 32.39 -19.93
N ARG A 311 -23.65 32.77 -20.59
CA ARG A 311 -23.34 34.17 -20.93
C ARG A 311 -24.29 34.64 -22.04
N ASP A 312 -24.92 35.81 -21.86
CA ASP A 312 -25.75 36.39 -22.92
C ASP A 312 -24.84 36.88 -24.06
N GLY A 313 -25.08 36.38 -25.29
CA GLY A 313 -24.28 36.63 -26.50
C GLY A 313 -24.26 38.07 -27.03
N GLN A 314 -24.56 39.08 -26.21
CA GLN A 314 -24.57 40.50 -26.56
C GLN A 314 -23.83 41.34 -25.53
N GLY A 315 -22.52 41.15 -25.34
CA GLY A 315 -21.61 42.10 -24.67
C GLY A 315 -22.00 42.60 -23.25
N GLY A 316 -23.03 42.05 -22.64
CA GLY A 316 -23.61 42.47 -21.37
C GLY A 316 -23.11 41.58 -20.24
N LYS A 317 -22.97 42.16 -19.05
CA LYS A 317 -22.55 41.45 -17.83
C LYS A 317 -23.58 40.43 -17.30
N GLY A 318 -24.68 40.19 -18.02
CA GLY A 318 -25.78 39.29 -17.62
C GLY A 318 -25.46 37.82 -17.87
N ARG A 319 -25.91 36.94 -16.96
CA ARG A 319 -25.89 35.48 -17.13
C ARG A 319 -27.30 34.93 -16.96
N LYS A 320 -27.80 34.18 -17.94
CA LYS A 320 -29.04 33.41 -17.79
C LYS A 320 -28.77 32.20 -16.92
N LYS A 321 -29.48 32.08 -15.80
CA LYS A 321 -29.30 31.01 -14.82
C LYS A 321 -30.45 30.02 -14.88
N ARG A 322 -30.13 28.72 -14.91
CA ARG A 322 -31.08 27.65 -14.60
C ARG A 322 -30.55 26.80 -13.45
N ILE A 323 -31.46 26.30 -12.63
CA ILE A 323 -31.16 25.41 -11.52
C ILE A 323 -31.86 24.08 -11.78
N GLU A 324 -31.10 23.00 -11.80
CA GLU A 324 -31.59 21.64 -11.92
C GLU A 324 -31.41 20.90 -10.57
N LYS A 325 -32.43 20.13 -10.17
CA LYS A 325 -32.40 19.23 -9.01
C LYS A 325 -32.72 17.83 -9.52
N ILE A 326 -31.75 16.94 -9.41
CA ILE A 326 -31.72 15.63 -10.05
C ILE A 326 -31.63 14.57 -8.95
N TYR A 327 -32.76 14.03 -8.52
CA TYR A 327 -32.82 13.04 -7.45
C TYR A 327 -33.01 11.62 -7.97
N ASN A 328 -33.53 11.47 -9.17
CA ASN A 328 -33.65 10.18 -9.85
C ASN A 328 -33.17 10.28 -11.31
N PRO A 329 -32.94 9.13 -11.96
CA PRO A 329 -32.74 8.99 -13.38
C PRO A 329 -33.62 9.81 -14.33
N GLN A 330 -34.92 9.80 -14.10
CA GLN A 330 -35.91 10.41 -14.99
C GLN A 330 -35.80 11.94 -14.95
N ASP A 331 -35.45 12.53 -13.81
CA ASP A 331 -35.14 13.96 -13.68
C ASP A 331 -34.00 14.38 -14.63
N ALA A 332 -33.04 13.48 -14.87
CA ALA A 332 -31.91 13.69 -15.78
C ALA A 332 -32.16 13.20 -17.21
N LYS A 333 -33.37 12.70 -17.52
CA LYS A 333 -33.75 12.11 -18.82
C LYS A 333 -32.90 10.90 -19.24
N PHE A 334 -32.42 10.16 -18.25
CA PHE A 334 -31.68 8.94 -18.48
C PHE A 334 -32.61 7.72 -18.32
N ASP A 335 -32.38 6.68 -19.12
CA ASP A 335 -33.15 5.42 -19.08
C ASP A 335 -32.42 4.35 -18.24
N TRP A 336 -32.40 4.55 -16.93
CA TRP A 336 -31.79 3.67 -15.94
C TRP A 336 -32.71 3.56 -14.73
N LYS A 337 -32.59 2.43 -14.04
CA LYS A 337 -33.36 2.14 -12.83
C LYS A 337 -32.91 3.05 -11.69
N GLY A 338 -33.88 3.58 -10.95
CA GLY A 338 -33.61 4.39 -9.77
C GLY A 338 -34.86 5.01 -9.21
N GLU A 339 -34.73 5.49 -7.97
CA GLU A 339 -35.80 6.17 -7.25
C GLU A 339 -35.28 7.49 -6.68
N ASP A 340 -36.16 8.44 -6.42
CA ASP A 340 -35.81 9.77 -5.90
C ASP A 340 -35.20 9.74 -4.47
N TRP A 341 -35.37 8.62 -3.77
CA TRP A 341 -34.86 8.36 -2.43
C TRP A 341 -33.66 7.39 -2.42
N TRP A 342 -33.20 6.89 -3.58
CA TRP A 342 -31.97 6.08 -3.60
C TRP A 342 -30.76 6.96 -3.24
N SER A 343 -29.99 6.51 -2.26
CA SER A 343 -28.70 7.13 -1.94
C SER A 343 -27.67 6.82 -3.04
N THR A 344 -26.58 7.58 -3.07
CA THR A 344 -25.41 7.28 -3.90
C THR A 344 -24.92 5.83 -3.70
N TYR A 345 -24.91 5.37 -2.44
CA TYR A 345 -24.54 4.01 -2.08
C TYR A 345 -25.49 2.95 -2.65
N ARG A 346 -26.79 3.26 -2.75
CA ARG A 346 -27.76 2.34 -3.36
C ARG A 346 -27.58 2.21 -4.87
N TYR A 347 -27.26 3.30 -5.57
CA TYR A 347 -26.91 3.24 -6.99
C TYR A 347 -25.59 2.47 -7.22
N GLN A 348 -24.58 2.68 -6.36
CA GLN A 348 -23.32 1.92 -6.40
C GLN A 348 -23.54 0.43 -6.18
N LEU A 349 -24.36 0.06 -5.18
CA LEU A 349 -24.68 -1.34 -4.91
C LEU A 349 -25.41 -1.99 -6.09
N GLU A 350 -26.34 -1.29 -6.75
CA GLU A 350 -26.99 -1.80 -7.97
C GLU A 350 -25.96 -2.10 -9.06
N ALA A 351 -25.08 -1.13 -9.35
CA ALA A 351 -24.06 -1.29 -10.39
C ALA A 351 -23.11 -2.46 -10.08
N PHE A 352 -22.69 -2.59 -8.82
CA PHE A 352 -21.83 -3.68 -8.39
C PHE A 352 -22.52 -5.04 -8.58
N VAL A 353 -23.78 -5.18 -8.14
CA VAL A 353 -24.55 -6.41 -8.31
C VAL A 353 -24.83 -6.70 -9.78
N ASP A 354 -25.12 -5.69 -10.59
CA ASP A 354 -25.28 -5.83 -12.03
C ASP A 354 -24.03 -6.46 -12.65
N ARG A 355 -22.85 -5.92 -12.32
CA ARG A 355 -21.58 -6.47 -12.80
C ARG A 355 -21.37 -7.92 -12.37
N LEU A 356 -21.68 -8.27 -11.11
CA LEU A 356 -21.60 -9.65 -10.60
C LEU A 356 -22.57 -10.61 -11.30
N LYS A 357 -23.75 -10.12 -11.69
CA LYS A 357 -24.77 -10.90 -12.38
C LYS A 357 -24.57 -10.93 -13.90
N GLY A 358 -23.47 -10.38 -14.42
CA GLY A 358 -23.21 -10.29 -15.85
C GLY A 358 -24.10 -9.28 -16.59
N ARG A 359 -24.83 -8.42 -15.86
CA ARG A 359 -25.59 -7.29 -16.40
C ARG A 359 -24.64 -6.10 -16.63
N THR A 360 -25.04 -5.22 -17.53
CA THR A 360 -24.27 -3.98 -17.80
C THR A 360 -24.68 -2.92 -16.78
N PRO A 361 -23.75 -2.45 -15.91
CA PRO A 361 -24.06 -1.37 -14.98
C PRO A 361 -24.24 -0.04 -15.73
N GLN A 362 -25.04 0.85 -15.18
CA GLN A 362 -25.31 2.19 -15.74
C GLN A 362 -24.05 3.07 -15.96
N THR A 363 -23.03 2.86 -15.13
CA THR A 363 -21.76 3.57 -15.06
C THR A 363 -20.84 2.72 -14.21
N TRP A 364 -19.54 2.91 -14.37
CA TRP A 364 -18.53 2.17 -13.62
C TRP A 364 -17.36 3.08 -13.25
N VAL A 365 -16.64 2.71 -12.18
CA VAL A 365 -15.33 3.28 -11.85
C VAL A 365 -14.33 2.18 -12.20
N THR A 366 -13.50 2.43 -13.22
CA THR A 366 -12.58 1.42 -13.75
C THR A 366 -11.32 1.32 -12.90
N ALA A 367 -10.53 0.25 -13.12
CA ALA A 367 -9.22 0.09 -12.49
C ALA A 367 -8.30 1.27 -12.81
N GLU A 368 -8.28 1.70 -14.07
CA GLU A 368 -7.48 2.84 -14.54
C GLU A 368 -7.92 4.14 -13.84
N ASP A 369 -9.23 4.29 -13.59
CA ASP A 369 -9.76 5.45 -12.88
C ASP A 369 -9.28 5.50 -11.43
N SER A 370 -9.23 4.37 -10.74
CA SER A 370 -8.71 4.23 -9.38
C SER A 370 -7.20 4.48 -9.32
N ILE A 371 -6.43 3.83 -10.20
CA ILE A 371 -4.97 3.98 -10.29
C ILE A 371 -4.61 5.43 -10.56
N ALA A 372 -5.17 6.05 -11.60
CA ALA A 372 -4.86 7.43 -11.98
C ALA A 372 -5.30 8.45 -10.92
N ASN A 373 -6.33 8.14 -10.12
CA ASN A 373 -6.69 8.98 -8.99
C ASN A 373 -5.60 8.96 -7.91
N MET A 374 -5.06 7.78 -7.62
CA MET A 374 -4.00 7.61 -6.63
C MET A 374 -2.66 8.20 -7.10
N GLU A 375 -2.30 8.03 -8.37
CA GLU A 375 -1.14 8.73 -8.96
C GLU A 375 -1.25 10.24 -8.82
N ALA A 376 -2.44 10.80 -9.09
CA ALA A 376 -2.64 12.23 -8.95
C ALA A 376 -2.59 12.72 -7.49
N ILE A 377 -3.01 11.89 -6.53
CA ILE A 377 -2.84 12.17 -5.10
C ILE A 377 -1.34 12.16 -4.74
N GLU A 378 -0.57 11.18 -5.22
CA GLU A 378 0.89 11.10 -5.03
C GLU A 378 1.59 12.36 -5.56
N MET A 379 1.27 12.80 -6.78
CA MET A 379 1.83 14.03 -7.33
C MET A 379 1.56 15.26 -6.44
N VAL A 380 0.37 15.33 -5.82
CA VAL A 380 0.04 16.45 -4.92
C VAL A 380 0.86 16.39 -3.65
N TYR A 381 1.01 15.21 -3.06
CA TYR A 381 1.85 15.04 -1.87
C TYR A 381 3.32 15.34 -2.16
N GLU A 382 3.86 14.85 -3.28
CA GLU A 382 5.22 15.17 -3.73
C GLU A 382 5.41 16.69 -3.87
N LYS A 383 4.49 17.36 -4.58
CA LYS A 383 4.55 18.82 -4.76
C LYS A 383 4.43 19.59 -3.45
N ALA A 384 3.68 19.08 -2.48
CA ALA A 384 3.54 19.67 -1.15
C ALA A 384 4.72 19.36 -0.21
N SER A 385 5.75 18.63 -0.68
CA SER A 385 6.86 18.10 0.14
C SER A 385 6.35 17.27 1.33
N ARG A 386 5.30 16.48 1.08
CA ARG A 386 4.70 15.54 2.03
C ARG A 386 4.92 14.12 1.54
N ARG A 387 4.86 13.17 2.48
CA ARG A 387 4.96 11.75 2.20
C ARG A 387 3.64 11.10 2.56
N ILE A 388 3.23 10.15 1.73
CA ILE A 388 2.16 9.22 2.07
C ILE A 388 2.68 8.28 3.15
N SER A 389 1.80 7.82 4.04
CA SER A 389 2.16 6.75 4.96
C SER A 389 2.75 5.56 4.20
N PRO A 390 3.88 5.00 4.66
CA PRO A 390 4.32 3.74 4.12
C PRO A 390 3.24 2.67 4.37
N PRO A 391 3.14 1.66 3.51
CA PRO A 391 2.22 0.54 3.70
C PRO A 391 2.36 -0.05 5.10
N LEU A 392 1.23 -0.34 5.77
CA LEU A 392 1.24 -1.00 7.09
C LEU A 392 1.64 -2.48 7.04
N HIS A 393 1.86 -3.02 5.86
CA HIS A 393 2.03 -4.46 5.71
C HIS A 393 3.37 -4.91 6.29
N VAL A 394 3.27 -5.77 7.31
CA VAL A 394 4.32 -6.73 7.64
C VAL A 394 4.61 -7.50 6.36
N ASN A 395 5.89 -7.58 5.93
CA ASN A 395 6.36 -8.36 4.77
C ASN A 395 5.51 -9.62 4.54
N MET A 396 4.54 -9.55 3.62
CA MET A 396 3.78 -10.71 3.18
C MET A 396 4.54 -11.34 2.02
N LEU A 397 5.33 -12.37 2.34
CA LEU A 397 5.76 -13.35 1.35
C LEU A 397 4.53 -14.16 0.90
N ILE A 398 3.96 -13.82 -0.25
CA ILE A 398 3.02 -14.69 -0.94
C ILE A 398 3.86 -15.71 -1.74
N GLN A 399 4.07 -16.90 -1.19
CA GLN A 399 4.55 -18.05 -1.96
C GLN A 399 3.33 -18.78 -2.53
N PHE A 400 3.22 -18.80 -3.87
CA PHE A 400 2.23 -19.61 -4.57
C PHE A 400 2.69 -21.06 -4.61
N HIS A 401 2.28 -21.87 -3.62
CA HIS A 401 2.31 -23.33 -3.72
C HIS A 401 0.91 -23.89 -3.47
N GLY A 402 0.57 -24.95 -4.21
CA GLY A 402 -0.78 -25.45 -4.40
C GLY A 402 -1.57 -25.72 -3.11
N THR A 403 -2.85 -25.41 -3.19
CA THR A 403 -4.02 -25.94 -2.46
C THR A 403 -4.06 -26.03 -0.93
N ASP A 404 -2.99 -25.82 -0.16
CA ASP A 404 -3.04 -25.89 1.31
C ASP A 404 -2.57 -24.60 2.01
N TRP A 405 -3.47 -24.01 2.78
CA TRP A 405 -3.30 -22.70 3.43
C TRP A 405 -2.87 -22.87 4.89
N THR A 406 -1.71 -22.35 5.28
CA THR A 406 -1.37 -22.17 6.71
C THR A 406 -0.85 -20.76 7.00
N TRP A 407 -1.40 -20.16 8.07
CA TRP A 407 -1.16 -18.77 8.49
C TRP A 407 -0.17 -18.72 9.67
N ASN A 408 0.94 -17.97 9.52
CA ASN A 408 1.80 -17.63 10.66
C ASN A 408 1.97 -16.11 10.76
N SER A 409 1.58 -15.53 11.91
CA SER A 409 1.75 -14.10 12.21
C SER A 409 2.80 -13.92 13.30
N THR A 410 3.84 -13.12 13.04
CA THR A 410 4.85 -12.75 14.05
C THR A 410 4.70 -11.25 14.35
N ARG A 411 4.40 -10.90 15.61
CA ARG A 411 4.28 -9.51 16.08
C ARG A 411 5.66 -8.88 16.20
N LEU A 412 5.86 -7.67 15.64
CA LEU A 412 7.03 -6.82 15.88
C LEU A 412 6.65 -5.69 16.85
N ASN A 413 7.32 -5.65 18.01
CA ASN A 413 7.23 -4.57 18.98
C ASN A 413 8.16 -3.42 18.55
N ILE A 414 7.61 -2.24 18.29
CA ILE A 414 8.39 -1.03 18.04
C ILE A 414 8.61 -0.31 19.38
N HIS A 415 9.86 -0.19 19.81
CA HIS A 415 10.26 0.64 20.96
C HIS A 415 10.56 2.07 20.50
N ALA A 416 9.87 3.05 21.08
CA ALA A 416 10.17 4.48 20.93
C ALA A 416 11.07 4.97 22.10
N PRO A 417 12.09 5.83 21.87
CA PRO A 417 12.89 6.38 22.95
C PRO A 417 12.21 7.59 23.63
N HIS A 418 11.79 7.36 24.89
CA HIS A 418 11.76 8.25 26.06
C HIS A 418 11.57 9.78 25.85
N SER A 419 10.31 10.23 25.86
CA SER A 419 9.75 10.99 27.00
C SER A 419 8.23 11.16 26.81
N MET A 420 7.44 10.18 27.24
CA MET A 420 5.97 10.33 27.30
C MET A 420 5.43 9.54 28.48
N ARG A 421 4.76 10.23 29.40
CA ARG A 421 4.02 9.61 30.51
C ARG A 421 2.89 8.78 29.91
N ILE A 422 2.94 7.47 30.11
CA ILE A 422 1.85 6.55 29.80
C ILE A 422 0.83 6.65 30.93
N SER A 423 -0.37 7.14 30.62
CA SER A 423 -1.55 6.95 31.47
C SER A 423 -2.14 5.58 31.17
N VAL A 424 -2.00 4.65 32.11
CA VAL A 424 -2.70 3.37 32.12
C VAL A 424 -4.15 3.64 32.54
N TYR A 425 -5.11 3.50 31.62
CA TYR A 425 -6.52 3.36 31.99
C TYR A 425 -6.87 1.88 31.96
N GLY A 426 -6.79 1.25 33.14
CA GLY A 426 -7.35 -0.06 33.41
C GLY A 426 -8.87 0.02 33.55
N CYS A 427 -9.53 -1.07 33.15
CA CYS A 427 -10.94 -1.39 33.41
C CYS A 427 -11.37 -0.99 34.83
N GLY A 428 -12.51 -0.30 34.94
CA GLY A 428 -13.19 -0.07 36.19
C GLY A 428 -14.69 -0.30 36.03
N GLU A 429 -15.14 -1.50 36.40
CA GLU A 429 -16.48 -1.67 36.94
C GLU A 429 -16.50 -1.22 38.42
N TRP A 430 -17.67 -0.77 38.83
CA TRP A 430 -18.04 -0.07 40.06
C TRP A 430 -17.61 -0.75 41.37
N TYR A 431 -17.07 0.03 42.33
CA TYR A 431 -17.34 -0.18 43.76
C TYR A 431 -17.26 1.12 44.57
N ASP A 432 -18.09 1.14 45.61
CA ASP A 432 -18.53 2.23 46.47
C ASP A 432 -17.43 2.80 47.41
N SER A 433 -17.72 4.01 47.85
CA SER A 433 -16.98 4.97 48.67
C SER A 433 -16.57 4.50 50.09
N GLN A 434 -15.54 5.19 50.61
CA GLN A 434 -15.11 5.33 52.02
C GLN A 434 -14.03 4.37 52.56
N LYS A 435 -12.79 4.90 52.61
CA LYS A 435 -11.70 4.75 53.61
C LYS A 435 -10.33 4.61 52.93
N LEU A 436 -9.54 5.68 52.90
CA LEU A 436 -8.10 5.65 52.60
C LEU A 436 -7.32 5.48 53.92
N PRO A 437 -6.36 4.53 54.04
CA PRO A 437 -5.35 4.56 55.09
C PRO A 437 -4.16 5.46 54.69
N SER A 438 -3.48 5.96 55.72
CA SER A 438 -2.41 6.97 55.70
C SER A 438 -1.08 6.52 55.10
N SER A 439 -0.26 7.51 54.76
CA SER A 439 1.01 7.51 53.99
C SER A 439 2.20 6.71 54.56
N GLU A 440 2.00 5.78 55.49
CA GLU A 440 3.09 4.98 56.08
C GLU A 440 3.18 3.54 55.53
N ALA A 441 2.15 3.02 54.85
CA ALA A 441 2.17 1.66 54.29
C ALA A 441 2.89 1.53 52.93
N VAL A 442 3.33 2.63 52.32
CA VAL A 442 4.00 2.64 50.99
C VAL A 442 5.53 2.64 51.12
N LEU A 443 6.08 2.94 52.30
CA LEU A 443 7.53 3.05 52.50
C LEU A 443 8.23 1.71 52.80
N ASP A 444 7.48 0.67 53.21
CA ASP A 444 8.08 -0.63 53.59
C ASP A 444 8.33 -1.57 52.39
N ILE A 445 7.72 -1.30 51.23
CA ILE A 445 7.91 -2.11 49.99
C ILE A 445 9.10 -1.62 49.15
N MET A 446 9.63 -0.41 49.42
CA MET A 446 10.71 0.18 48.63
C MET A 446 12.13 -0.11 49.16
N GLU A 447 12.30 -0.72 50.33
CA GLU A 447 13.64 -0.99 50.91
C GLU A 447 14.23 -2.39 50.61
N HIS A 448 13.51 -3.29 49.93
CA HIS A 448 13.99 -4.67 49.68
C HIS A 448 14.34 -5.03 48.23
N SER A 449 14.50 -4.05 47.34
CA SER A 449 14.94 -4.32 45.95
C SER A 449 16.06 -3.36 45.52
N ASN A 450 17.20 -3.48 46.19
CA ASN A 450 18.48 -2.97 45.72
C ASN A 450 19.14 -4.04 44.84
N VAL A 451 18.87 -4.02 43.53
CA VAL A 451 19.79 -4.59 42.53
C VAL A 451 20.11 -3.49 41.52
N ASN A 452 21.29 -2.92 41.70
CA ASN A 452 21.91 -1.97 40.78
C ASN A 452 22.02 -2.57 39.37
N GLY A 453 21.46 -1.87 38.38
CA GLY A 453 21.67 -2.17 36.97
C GLY A 453 21.01 -1.12 36.09
N THR A 454 21.75 -0.08 35.71
CA THR A 454 21.44 0.73 34.53
C THR A 454 21.23 -0.21 33.34
N PRO A 455 20.18 -0.03 32.49
CA PRO A 455 20.06 -0.83 31.27
C PRO A 455 21.30 -0.56 30.41
N ARG A 456 22.18 -1.54 30.27
CA ARG A 456 23.27 -1.47 29.30
C ARG A 456 22.64 -1.29 27.92
N SER A 457 23.03 -0.24 27.18
CA SER A 457 22.71 -0.15 25.75
C SER A 457 23.21 -1.44 25.09
N ARG A 458 22.32 -2.20 24.46
CA ARG A 458 22.72 -3.44 23.77
C ARG A 458 23.77 -3.10 22.71
N LYS A 459 24.87 -3.86 22.69
CA LYS A 459 25.93 -3.69 21.69
C LYS A 459 25.41 -4.20 20.35
N LEU A 460 25.27 -3.33 19.36
CA LEU A 460 24.87 -3.72 18.02
C LEU A 460 26.05 -4.40 17.29
N ARG A 461 25.79 -5.53 16.63
CA ARG A 461 26.74 -6.21 15.76
C ARG A 461 26.05 -6.59 14.45
N VAL A 462 26.47 -5.94 13.37
CA VAL A 462 25.97 -6.18 12.01
C VAL A 462 26.89 -7.16 11.30
N ILE A 463 26.32 -8.20 10.68
CA ILE A 463 27.01 -9.20 9.87
C ILE A 463 26.55 -9.04 8.42
N LEU A 464 27.46 -8.60 7.55
CA LEU A 464 27.28 -8.44 6.11
C LEU A 464 27.76 -9.71 5.39
N VAL A 465 26.87 -10.33 4.64
CA VAL A 465 27.10 -11.57 3.89
C VAL A 465 27.02 -11.25 2.41
N GLY A 466 28.15 -11.15 1.73
CA GLY A 466 28.18 -10.96 0.29
C GLY A 466 27.90 -12.27 -0.43
N ILE A 467 26.94 -12.25 -1.36
CA ILE A 467 26.59 -13.37 -2.23
C ILE A 467 26.79 -12.90 -3.67
N GLY A 468 27.96 -13.18 -4.21
CA GLY A 468 28.37 -12.87 -5.57
C GLY A 468 28.23 -14.04 -6.54
N GLY A 469 28.24 -13.74 -7.83
CA GLY A 469 28.15 -14.73 -8.91
C GLY A 469 27.50 -14.13 -10.14
N ALA A 470 27.64 -14.79 -11.30
CA ALA A 470 27.04 -14.30 -12.54
C ALA A 470 25.51 -14.12 -12.42
N THR A 471 24.93 -13.28 -13.26
CA THR A 471 23.48 -13.26 -13.50
C THR A 471 22.98 -14.68 -13.86
N CYS A 472 21.81 -15.08 -13.36
CA CYS A 472 21.27 -16.44 -13.52
C CYS A 472 22.08 -17.60 -12.87
N SER A 473 23.08 -17.30 -12.03
CA SER A 473 23.82 -18.32 -11.25
C SER A 473 22.98 -19.00 -10.16
N GLY A 474 21.95 -18.33 -9.63
CA GLY A 474 21.18 -18.77 -8.45
C GLY A 474 21.50 -18.00 -7.16
N LYS A 475 22.34 -16.96 -7.24
CA LYS A 475 22.77 -16.12 -6.10
C LYS A 475 21.59 -15.56 -5.28
N THR A 476 20.58 -15.02 -5.95
CA THR A 476 19.40 -14.42 -5.33
C THR A 476 18.51 -15.48 -4.67
N THR A 477 18.46 -16.68 -5.25
CA THR A 477 17.77 -17.83 -4.67
C THR A 477 18.43 -18.28 -3.37
N LEU A 478 19.77 -18.38 -3.34
CA LEU A 478 20.52 -18.68 -2.13
C LEU A 478 20.31 -17.61 -1.06
N ALA A 479 20.35 -16.31 -1.43
CA ALA A 479 20.09 -15.19 -0.52
C ALA A 479 18.70 -15.26 0.13
N LYS A 480 17.68 -15.63 -0.64
CA LYS A 480 16.29 -15.79 -0.15
C LYS A 480 16.15 -16.95 0.83
N HIS A 481 16.80 -18.09 0.57
CA HIS A 481 16.81 -19.22 1.50
C HIS A 481 17.49 -18.85 2.82
N LEU A 482 18.64 -18.19 2.77
CA LEU A 482 19.33 -17.68 3.95
C LEU A 482 18.47 -16.66 4.72
N ARG A 483 17.76 -15.78 4.01
CA ARG A 483 16.81 -14.85 4.64
C ARG A 483 15.72 -15.58 5.42
N SER A 484 15.24 -16.69 4.89
CA SER A 484 14.20 -17.50 5.55
C SER A 484 14.70 -18.23 6.80
N ILE A 485 16.02 -18.31 6.98
CA ILE A 485 16.70 -19.00 8.09
C ILE A 485 17.14 -18.01 9.16
N LEU A 486 17.67 -16.85 8.76
CA LEU A 486 18.31 -15.88 9.65
C LEU A 486 17.26 -14.91 10.24
N PRO A 487 17.12 -14.84 11.59
CA PRO A 487 16.14 -13.96 12.24
C PRO A 487 16.35 -12.49 11.90
N GLY A 488 15.27 -11.78 11.53
CA GLY A 488 15.33 -10.33 11.28
C GLY A 488 16.24 -9.90 10.12
N SER A 489 16.64 -10.83 9.25
CA SER A 489 17.59 -10.57 8.17
C SER A 489 16.98 -9.82 6.98
N VAL A 490 17.82 -9.08 6.25
CA VAL A 490 17.41 -8.29 5.07
C VAL A 490 18.37 -8.51 3.91
N ILE A 491 17.86 -8.45 2.69
CA ILE A 491 18.67 -8.50 1.46
C ILE A 491 18.81 -7.07 0.92
N LEU A 492 20.06 -6.62 0.75
CA LEU A 492 20.45 -5.42 0.03
C LEU A 492 20.92 -5.85 -1.37
N HIS A 493 20.33 -5.29 -2.40
CA HIS A 493 20.74 -5.57 -3.78
C HIS A 493 21.73 -4.51 -4.24
N GLN A 494 22.64 -4.89 -5.13
CA GLN A 494 23.56 -3.97 -5.76
C GLN A 494 22.80 -3.01 -6.71
N ASP A 495 22.91 -1.69 -6.45
CA ASP A 495 22.31 -0.60 -7.25
C ASP A 495 23.06 -0.38 -8.57
N GLU A 496 22.32 -0.20 -9.68
CA GLU A 496 22.87 -0.06 -11.04
C GLU A 496 22.72 1.38 -11.58
N LEU A 497 23.79 1.90 -12.20
CA LEU A 497 23.81 3.01 -13.14
C LEU A 497 23.81 2.46 -14.56
N ILE A 498 23.25 3.20 -15.52
CA ILE A 498 23.06 2.71 -16.90
C ILE A 498 23.94 3.50 -17.89
N PRO A 499 25.25 3.19 -18.01
CA PRO A 499 26.08 3.73 -19.07
C PRO A 499 25.74 3.09 -20.43
N ILE A 500 26.18 3.72 -21.52
CA ILE A 500 26.10 3.15 -22.87
C ILE A 500 27.47 2.52 -23.21
N HIS A 501 27.47 1.26 -23.65
CA HIS A 501 28.67 0.55 -24.09
C HIS A 501 29.36 1.31 -25.23
N PRO A 502 30.67 1.64 -25.10
CA PRO A 502 31.35 2.53 -26.03
C PRO A 502 31.47 1.97 -27.46
N GLU A 503 31.60 0.66 -27.61
CA GLU A 503 31.73 -0.02 -28.92
C GLU A 503 30.38 -0.38 -29.57
N TYR A 504 29.45 -0.97 -28.81
CA TYR A 504 28.20 -1.52 -29.34
C TYR A 504 27.00 -0.56 -29.25
N GLY A 505 27.12 0.57 -28.54
CA GLY A 505 26.08 1.60 -28.49
C GLY A 505 24.78 1.18 -27.79
N VAL A 506 24.83 0.15 -26.94
CA VAL A 506 23.68 -0.36 -26.16
C VAL A 506 23.92 -0.12 -24.67
N GLN A 507 22.88 -0.13 -23.84
CA GLN A 507 23.02 0.00 -22.39
C GLN A 507 23.91 -1.12 -21.83
N ASP A 508 24.88 -0.79 -20.99
CA ASP A 508 25.81 -1.74 -20.37
C ASP A 508 25.56 -1.80 -18.86
N TRP A 509 24.87 -2.86 -18.46
CA TRP A 509 24.50 -3.12 -17.07
C TRP A 509 25.61 -3.85 -16.32
N ASP A 510 26.63 -4.36 -17.02
CA ASP A 510 27.55 -5.35 -16.49
C ASP A 510 29.00 -4.85 -16.35
N SER A 511 29.31 -3.67 -16.88
CA SER A 511 30.63 -3.03 -16.71
C SER A 511 30.89 -2.61 -15.27
N ALA A 512 31.87 -3.25 -14.63
CA ALA A 512 32.27 -2.89 -13.29
C ALA A 512 32.76 -1.44 -13.15
N GLU A 513 33.31 -0.81 -14.19
CA GLU A 513 33.81 0.57 -14.06
C GLU A 513 32.69 1.62 -14.07
N GLY A 514 31.57 1.33 -14.74
CA GLY A 514 30.52 2.33 -15.02
C GLY A 514 29.11 1.96 -14.59
N ALA A 515 28.83 0.68 -14.36
CA ALA A 515 27.49 0.20 -14.02
C ALA A 515 27.14 0.43 -12.54
N ILE A 516 28.10 0.80 -11.67
CA ILE A 516 27.87 0.94 -10.23
C ILE A 516 28.48 2.24 -9.71
N ASP A 517 27.73 2.99 -8.90
CA ASP A 517 28.28 4.09 -8.09
C ASP A 517 29.02 3.51 -6.87
N TRP A 518 30.26 3.09 -7.06
CA TRP A 518 31.04 2.42 -6.00
C TRP A 518 31.25 3.24 -4.73
N PRO A 519 31.62 4.55 -4.81
CA PRO A 519 31.71 5.37 -3.60
C PRO A 519 30.43 5.35 -2.78
N ARG A 520 29.27 5.53 -3.44
CA ARG A 520 27.97 5.48 -2.78
C ARG A 520 27.68 4.10 -2.18
N MET A 521 27.93 3.02 -2.92
CA MET A 521 27.73 1.65 -2.42
C MET A 521 28.57 1.36 -1.17
N VAL A 522 29.85 1.76 -1.17
CA VAL A 522 30.75 1.60 -0.03
C VAL A 522 30.26 2.38 1.19
N ASP A 523 29.84 3.63 1.00
CA ASP A 523 29.34 4.47 2.09
C ASP A 523 28.04 3.91 2.68
N SER A 524 27.11 3.45 1.83
CA SER A 524 25.89 2.77 2.29
C SER A 524 26.20 1.51 3.09
N LEU A 525 27.11 0.65 2.62
CA LEU A 525 27.48 -0.57 3.36
C LEU A 525 28.16 -0.24 4.70
N ARG A 526 29.00 0.79 4.75
CA ARG A 526 29.62 1.26 6.01
C ARG A 526 28.59 1.82 6.98
N GLU A 527 27.63 2.59 6.49
CA GLU A 527 26.53 3.10 7.31
C GLU A 527 25.69 1.97 7.87
N VAL A 528 25.29 0.99 7.04
CA VAL A 528 24.57 -0.22 7.47
C VAL A 528 25.39 -0.99 8.51
N LYS A 529 26.69 -1.20 8.27
CA LYS A 529 27.60 -1.88 9.20
C LYS A 529 27.66 -1.19 10.57
N THR A 530 27.54 0.14 10.60
CA THR A 530 27.66 0.95 11.81
C THR A 530 26.33 1.08 12.55
N THR A 531 25.24 1.29 11.81
CA THR A 531 23.94 1.69 12.37
C THR A 531 22.94 0.54 12.46
N GLY A 532 23.12 -0.51 11.65
CA GLY A 532 22.14 -1.57 11.45
C GLY A 532 20.88 -1.12 10.71
N VAL A 533 20.85 0.11 10.19
CA VAL A 533 19.73 0.68 9.43
C VAL A 533 20.03 0.58 7.95
N ILE A 534 19.04 0.13 7.17
CA ILE A 534 19.15 0.01 5.72
C ILE A 534 18.57 1.26 5.07
N PRO A 535 19.32 1.96 4.19
CA PRO A 535 18.80 3.15 3.54
C PRO A 535 17.60 2.83 2.64
N PRO A 536 16.52 3.63 2.66
CA PRO A 536 15.30 3.40 1.88
C PRO A 536 15.49 3.29 0.36
N GLU A 537 16.57 3.82 -0.16
CA GLU A 537 16.92 3.80 -1.59
C GLU A 537 17.46 2.45 -2.08
N HIS A 538 17.87 1.54 -1.18
CA HIS A 538 18.43 0.22 -1.52
C HIS A 538 17.37 -0.91 -1.41
N TYR A 539 16.08 -0.58 -1.33
CA TYR A 539 14.99 -1.57 -1.28
C TYR A 539 14.72 -2.17 -2.67
N SER A 540 14.78 -3.51 -2.75
CA SER A 540 14.75 -4.28 -3.99
C SER A 540 13.44 -4.28 -4.78
N HIS A 541 13.56 -4.20 -6.11
CA HIS A 541 12.50 -4.49 -7.10
C HIS A 541 12.52 -5.95 -7.61
N ASP A 542 13.29 -6.87 -7.02
CA ASP A 542 13.46 -8.26 -7.50
C ASP A 542 12.17 -9.11 -7.54
N HIS A 543 11.08 -8.62 -6.93
CA HIS A 543 9.75 -9.23 -7.01
C HIS A 543 9.08 -9.10 -8.40
N LEU A 544 9.67 -8.32 -9.32
CA LEU A 544 9.16 -8.13 -10.68
C LEU A 544 9.59 -9.23 -11.66
N ASN A 545 10.58 -10.05 -11.33
CA ASN A 545 11.09 -11.08 -12.25
C ASN A 545 10.63 -12.48 -11.83
N GLU A 546 10.00 -13.24 -12.75
CA GLU A 546 9.65 -14.66 -12.51
C GLU A 546 10.89 -15.47 -12.13
N GLN A 547 10.83 -16.16 -10.99
CA GLN A 547 11.88 -17.07 -10.53
C GLN A 547 11.27 -18.44 -10.27
N LYS A 548 11.82 -19.48 -10.91
CA LYS A 548 11.46 -20.87 -10.62
C LYS A 548 11.85 -21.18 -9.16
N ALA A 549 10.90 -21.69 -8.37
CA ALA A 549 11.19 -22.10 -7.00
C ALA A 549 12.17 -23.28 -7.01
N VAL A 550 13.34 -23.11 -6.38
CA VAL A 550 14.30 -24.19 -6.14
C VAL A 550 14.15 -24.58 -4.67
N PRO A 551 13.43 -25.68 -4.36
CA PRO A 551 13.17 -26.05 -2.98
C PRO A 551 14.44 -26.50 -2.26
N VAL A 552 14.44 -26.32 -0.94
CA VAL A 552 15.42 -26.88 0.00
C VAL A 552 14.62 -27.81 0.93
N GLU A 553 15.23 -28.90 1.36
CA GLU A 553 14.60 -29.87 2.24
C GLU A 553 14.19 -29.21 3.58
N ASP A 554 12.95 -29.40 4.02
CA ASP A 554 12.39 -28.72 5.20
C ASP A 554 13.22 -28.97 6.48
N ASN A 555 13.77 -30.18 6.63
CA ASN A 555 14.63 -30.53 7.75
C ASN A 555 15.91 -29.69 7.81
N VAL A 556 16.46 -29.26 6.66
CA VAL A 556 17.62 -28.37 6.59
C VAL A 556 17.22 -26.96 7.04
N LEU A 557 16.09 -26.45 6.55
CA LEU A 557 15.59 -25.12 6.91
C LEU A 557 15.25 -25.02 8.40
N GLU A 558 14.52 -26.00 8.94
CA GLU A 558 14.12 -26.05 10.35
C GLU A 558 15.34 -26.11 11.27
N ARG A 559 16.29 -27.03 10.99
CA ARG A 559 17.54 -27.17 11.76
C ARG A 559 18.29 -25.85 11.87
N TRP A 560 18.43 -25.12 10.77
CA TRP A 560 19.15 -23.85 10.79
C TRP A 560 18.35 -22.71 11.43
N ARG A 561 17.03 -22.65 11.23
CA ARG A 561 16.15 -21.69 11.93
C ARG A 561 16.27 -21.85 13.44
N GLU A 562 16.20 -23.07 13.95
CA GLU A 562 16.38 -23.36 15.37
C GLU A 562 17.78 -22.93 15.85
N THR A 563 18.81 -23.23 15.06
CA THR A 563 20.20 -22.87 15.38
C THR A 563 20.38 -21.35 15.49
N PHE A 564 19.92 -20.57 14.51
CA PHE A 564 20.09 -19.11 14.52
C PHE A 564 19.15 -18.40 15.50
N THR A 565 17.97 -18.95 15.78
CA THR A 565 17.09 -18.47 16.85
C THR A 565 17.76 -18.65 18.22
N ARG A 566 18.39 -19.81 18.46
CA ARG A 566 19.17 -20.05 19.68
C ARG A 566 20.34 -19.07 19.79
N ILE A 567 21.10 -18.87 18.71
CA ILE A 567 22.22 -17.92 18.67
C ILE A 567 21.74 -16.49 18.97
N GLU A 568 20.62 -16.05 18.39
CA GLU A 568 20.06 -14.72 18.65
C GLU A 568 19.67 -14.56 20.12
N SER A 569 19.04 -15.58 20.72
CA SER A 569 18.68 -15.58 22.14
C SER A 569 19.91 -15.48 23.03
N GLU A 570 20.92 -16.34 22.81
CA GLU A 570 22.17 -16.36 23.59
C GLU A 570 22.91 -15.02 23.51
N ARG A 571 22.90 -14.37 22.34
CA ARG A 571 23.56 -13.07 22.13
C ARG A 571 22.79 -11.93 22.76
N SER A 572 21.46 -11.94 22.64
CA SER A 572 20.58 -10.98 23.30
C SER A 572 20.72 -11.04 24.83
N GLU A 573 20.82 -12.25 25.41
CA GLU A 573 21.12 -12.47 26.83
C GLU A 573 22.50 -11.94 27.23
N ALA A 574 23.50 -12.07 26.35
CA ALA A 574 24.82 -11.47 26.52
C ALA A 574 24.85 -9.94 26.29
N GLY A 575 23.70 -9.31 26.00
CA GLY A 575 23.58 -7.87 25.75
C GLY A 575 24.05 -7.41 24.37
N GLU A 576 24.13 -8.32 23.40
CA GLU A 576 24.50 -8.08 22.01
C GLU A 576 23.27 -8.24 21.09
N GLN A 577 23.03 -7.30 20.19
CA GLN A 577 22.00 -7.40 19.16
C GLN A 577 22.66 -7.74 17.82
N LEU A 578 22.31 -8.89 17.25
CA LEU A 578 22.76 -9.28 15.92
C LEU A 578 21.83 -8.71 14.84
N VAL A 579 22.42 -8.24 13.74
CA VAL A 579 21.69 -7.86 12.52
C VAL A 579 22.36 -8.53 11.34
N TRP A 580 21.58 -9.21 10.51
CA TRP A 580 22.04 -9.94 9.35
C TRP A 580 21.66 -9.22 8.07
N VAL A 581 22.63 -8.94 7.21
CA VAL A 581 22.38 -8.29 5.93
C VAL A 581 23.06 -9.10 4.84
N MET A 582 22.27 -9.56 3.87
CA MET A 582 22.76 -10.26 2.69
C MET A 582 22.94 -9.23 1.58
N VAL A 583 24.14 -9.13 1.02
CA VAL A 583 24.45 -8.23 -0.09
C VAL A 583 24.50 -9.07 -1.38
N ASP A 584 23.47 -8.97 -2.21
CA ASP A 584 23.32 -9.71 -3.47
C ASP A 584 23.76 -8.83 -4.65
N GLY A 585 24.81 -9.25 -5.37
CA GLY A 585 25.36 -8.47 -6.49
C GLY A 585 26.26 -9.32 -7.40
N PHE A 586 26.16 -9.12 -8.71
CA PHE A 586 26.93 -9.91 -9.67
C PHE A 586 28.34 -9.36 -9.93
N LEU A 587 28.66 -8.15 -9.45
CA LEU A 587 29.99 -7.52 -9.52
C LEU A 587 30.59 -7.26 -8.13
N LEU A 588 30.02 -7.88 -7.08
CA LEU A 588 30.24 -7.52 -5.69
C LEU A 588 31.73 -7.51 -5.25
N TYR A 589 32.54 -8.37 -5.85
CA TYR A 589 33.94 -8.58 -5.46
C TYR A 589 34.95 -7.79 -6.29
N TRP A 590 34.49 -6.94 -7.20
CA TRP A 590 35.38 -6.11 -8.01
C TRP A 590 36.00 -4.96 -7.21
N HIS A 591 35.20 -4.26 -6.39
CA HIS A 591 35.66 -3.07 -5.67
C HIS A 591 36.18 -3.42 -4.25
N PRO A 592 37.44 -3.09 -3.91
CA PRO A 592 38.04 -3.47 -2.63
C PRO A 592 37.30 -2.89 -1.42
N GLY A 593 36.80 -1.66 -1.52
CA GLY A 593 36.04 -1.02 -0.44
C GLY A 593 34.73 -1.73 -0.11
N VAL A 594 34.12 -2.45 -1.06
CA VAL A 594 32.95 -3.29 -0.81
C VAL A 594 33.40 -4.57 -0.12
N VAL A 595 34.41 -5.24 -0.69
CA VAL A 595 34.99 -6.48 -0.15
C VAL A 595 35.37 -6.32 1.32
N ASP A 596 35.98 -5.20 1.70
CA ASP A 596 36.46 -4.92 3.06
C ASP A 596 35.33 -4.80 4.10
N THR A 597 34.11 -4.45 3.67
CA THR A 597 32.96 -4.32 4.59
C THR A 597 32.29 -5.65 4.92
N LEU A 598 32.46 -6.67 4.07
CA LEU A 598 31.80 -7.96 4.18
C LEU A 598 32.45 -8.87 5.25
N ASP A 599 31.66 -9.61 6.01
CA ASP A 599 32.17 -10.61 6.97
C ASP A 599 32.25 -12.01 6.35
N VAL A 600 31.33 -12.31 5.42
CA VAL A 600 31.28 -13.57 4.68
C VAL A 600 31.18 -13.26 3.19
N ARG A 601 31.95 -13.98 2.38
CA ARG A 601 32.06 -13.77 0.93
C ARG A 601 31.81 -15.11 0.24
N VAL A 602 30.67 -15.24 -0.43
CA VAL A 602 30.23 -16.44 -1.15
C VAL A 602 30.18 -16.12 -2.65
N PHE A 603 30.94 -16.85 -3.45
CA PHE A 603 30.90 -16.76 -4.90
C PHE A 603 30.27 -18.02 -5.49
N LEU A 604 29.07 -17.86 -6.04
CA LEU A 604 28.36 -18.95 -6.72
C LEU A 604 28.80 -19.01 -8.18
N ARG A 605 29.47 -20.11 -8.52
CA ARG A 605 29.99 -20.37 -9.87
C ARG A 605 29.11 -21.37 -10.60
N VAL A 606 28.81 -21.05 -11.86
CA VAL A 606 28.08 -21.92 -12.78
C VAL A 606 28.77 -21.82 -14.14
N PRO A 607 28.93 -22.92 -14.90
CA PRO A 607 29.57 -22.90 -16.22
C PRO A 607 28.90 -21.94 -17.21
N HIS A 608 29.71 -21.39 -18.12
CA HIS A 608 29.30 -20.43 -19.15
C HIS A 608 28.03 -20.85 -19.89
N ASP A 609 28.04 -22.06 -20.46
CA ASP A 609 26.96 -22.52 -21.34
C ASP A 609 25.62 -22.63 -20.61
N VAL A 610 25.65 -23.00 -19.32
CA VAL A 610 24.46 -23.11 -18.48
C VAL A 610 23.93 -21.72 -18.10
N LEU A 611 24.82 -20.77 -17.79
CA LEU A 611 24.42 -19.38 -17.53
C LEU A 611 23.78 -18.74 -18.76
N LYS A 612 24.38 -18.96 -19.93
CA LYS A 612 23.87 -18.49 -21.22
C LYS A 612 22.47 -19.04 -21.50
N GLU A 613 22.29 -20.36 -21.38
CA GLU A 613 21.00 -21.02 -21.57
C GLU A 613 19.94 -20.45 -20.60
N ARG A 614 20.25 -20.39 -19.30
CA ARG A 614 19.34 -19.86 -18.28
C ARG A 614 18.97 -18.39 -18.52
N ARG A 615 19.88 -17.56 -19.03
CA ARG A 615 19.60 -16.16 -19.36
C ARG A 615 18.70 -16.04 -20.59
N HIS A 616 18.93 -16.84 -21.62
CA HIS A 616 18.05 -16.88 -22.80
C HIS A 616 16.62 -17.33 -22.46
N GLU A 617 16.45 -18.29 -21.55
CA GLU A 617 15.13 -18.77 -21.11
C GLU A 617 14.31 -17.72 -20.31
N ARG A 618 14.96 -16.69 -19.75
CA ARG A 618 14.33 -15.75 -18.82
C ARG A 618 13.37 -14.74 -19.48
N HIS A 619 13.27 -14.72 -20.82
CA HIS A 619 12.37 -13.88 -21.65
C HIS A 619 12.42 -12.34 -21.46
N GLY A 620 13.26 -11.83 -20.55
CA GLY A 620 13.54 -10.41 -20.35
C GLY A 620 13.75 -10.05 -18.87
N TYR A 621 14.08 -8.79 -18.60
CA TYR A 621 14.19 -8.22 -17.25
C TYR A 621 13.21 -7.06 -17.11
N HIS A 622 12.45 -7.01 -16.02
CA HIS A 622 11.70 -5.80 -15.71
C HIS A 622 12.64 -4.75 -15.12
N THR A 623 12.78 -3.60 -15.81
CA THR A 623 13.56 -2.47 -15.32
C THR A 623 12.82 -1.73 -14.20
N ALA A 624 13.53 -0.94 -13.40
CA ALA A 624 12.94 -0.12 -12.34
C ALA A 624 11.87 0.88 -12.85
N GLU A 625 11.91 1.19 -14.15
CA GLU A 625 10.93 2.06 -14.83
C GLU A 625 9.68 1.30 -15.34
N GLY A 626 9.59 -0.01 -15.09
CA GLY A 626 8.45 -0.84 -15.47
C GLY A 626 8.47 -1.35 -16.93
N ALA A 627 9.56 -1.14 -17.66
CA ALA A 627 9.73 -1.68 -19.02
C ALA A 627 10.32 -3.11 -18.98
N LEU A 628 9.90 -3.98 -19.92
CA LEU A 628 10.51 -5.28 -20.10
C LEU A 628 11.73 -5.14 -21.03
N TRP A 629 12.93 -5.14 -20.47
CA TRP A 629 14.19 -5.22 -21.21
C TRP A 629 14.35 -6.61 -21.84
N ARG A 630 14.80 -6.64 -23.09
CA ARG A 630 15.22 -7.86 -23.78
C ARG A 630 16.62 -7.65 -24.30
N ASP A 631 17.50 -8.60 -23.98
CA ASP A 631 18.87 -8.60 -24.47
C ASP A 631 18.90 -8.43 -26.01
N PRO A 632 19.62 -7.42 -26.53
CA PRO A 632 19.91 -7.31 -27.95
C PRO A 632 20.58 -8.58 -28.49
N PRO A 633 20.54 -8.82 -29.82
CA PRO A 633 21.30 -9.91 -30.43
C PRO A 633 22.76 -9.89 -29.97
N GLU A 634 23.29 -11.06 -29.60
CA GLU A 634 24.68 -11.25 -29.13
C GLU A 634 25.08 -10.51 -27.84
N TYR A 635 24.16 -9.84 -27.13
CA TYR A 635 24.44 -9.07 -25.92
C TYR A 635 25.17 -9.88 -24.82
N TRP A 636 24.83 -11.17 -24.66
CA TRP A 636 25.54 -12.05 -23.73
C TRP A 636 27.03 -12.21 -24.06
N GLU A 637 27.34 -12.52 -25.33
CA GLU A 637 28.70 -12.80 -25.79
C GLU A 637 29.55 -11.54 -25.90
N GLN A 638 28.92 -10.41 -26.23
CA GLN A 638 29.60 -9.15 -26.49
C GLN A 638 29.78 -8.29 -25.23
N ILE A 639 28.86 -8.37 -24.25
CA ILE A 639 28.82 -7.45 -23.09
C ILE A 639 28.83 -8.22 -21.77
N VAL A 640 27.79 -9.03 -21.52
CA VAL A 640 27.57 -9.63 -20.19
C VAL A 640 28.73 -10.54 -19.76
N TRP A 641 29.08 -11.52 -20.60
CA TRP A 641 30.11 -12.49 -20.27
C TRP A 641 31.52 -11.89 -20.22
N PRO A 642 31.95 -11.07 -21.21
CA PRO A 642 33.22 -10.37 -21.11
C PRO A 642 33.35 -9.50 -19.87
N ALA A 643 32.30 -8.75 -19.51
CA ALA A 643 32.31 -7.87 -18.33
C ALA A 643 32.38 -8.69 -17.03
N TYR A 644 31.57 -9.74 -16.90
CA TYR A 644 31.63 -10.66 -15.76
C TYR A 644 33.03 -11.30 -15.61
N ARG A 645 33.60 -11.78 -16.72
CA ARG A 645 34.95 -12.37 -16.73
C ARG A 645 35.97 -11.32 -16.30
N SER A 646 35.98 -10.14 -16.93
CA SER A 646 36.92 -9.06 -16.61
C SER A 646 36.85 -8.65 -15.13
N ALA A 647 35.66 -8.65 -14.54
CA ALA A 647 35.48 -8.26 -13.15
C ALA A 647 36.00 -9.29 -12.13
N HIS A 648 36.10 -10.57 -12.50
CA HIS A 648 36.31 -11.67 -11.54
C HIS A 648 37.53 -12.55 -11.81
N VAL A 649 38.11 -12.57 -13.02
CA VAL A 649 39.24 -13.47 -13.34
C VAL A 649 40.41 -13.32 -12.36
N ASP A 650 40.66 -12.12 -11.87
CA ASP A 650 41.80 -11.83 -11.00
C ASP A 650 41.65 -12.37 -9.56
N MET A 651 40.47 -12.84 -9.16
CA MET A 651 40.29 -13.45 -7.83
C MET A 651 40.51 -14.97 -7.83
N LEU A 652 40.78 -15.55 -9.00
CA LEU A 652 40.93 -16.99 -9.20
C LEU A 652 42.31 -17.34 -9.77
N GLU A 653 42.78 -18.55 -9.47
CA GLU A 653 44.05 -19.08 -9.98
C GLU A 653 44.01 -19.21 -11.51
N ASN A 654 45.16 -18.95 -12.15
CA ASN A 654 45.33 -19.01 -13.60
C ASN A 654 44.35 -18.14 -14.41
N SER A 655 43.67 -17.18 -13.75
CA SER A 655 42.60 -16.38 -14.37
C SER A 655 41.48 -17.23 -14.97
N ASP A 656 41.26 -18.42 -14.41
CA ASP A 656 40.25 -19.38 -14.87
C ASP A 656 38.95 -19.15 -14.09
N ILE A 657 37.99 -18.46 -14.73
CA ILE A 657 36.70 -18.12 -14.14
C ILE A 657 35.80 -19.34 -13.92
N GLU A 658 36.01 -20.43 -14.66
CA GLU A 658 35.15 -21.61 -14.64
C GLU A 658 35.67 -22.70 -13.70
N ARG A 659 36.99 -22.79 -13.50
CA ARG A 659 37.60 -23.88 -12.72
C ARG A 659 38.70 -23.45 -11.75
N GLY A 660 39.18 -22.21 -11.83
CA GLY A 660 40.26 -21.72 -10.96
C GLY A 660 39.82 -21.67 -9.51
N LYS A 661 40.68 -22.10 -8.58
CA LYS A 661 40.42 -21.92 -7.14
C LYS A 661 40.61 -20.45 -6.74
N SER A 662 40.12 -20.05 -5.56
CA SER A 662 40.42 -18.72 -5.03
C SER A 662 41.94 -18.53 -4.85
N ASN A 663 42.49 -17.45 -5.39
CA ASN A 663 43.91 -17.14 -5.28
C ASN A 663 44.26 -16.30 -4.03
N GLY A 664 43.28 -16.04 -3.16
CA GLY A 664 43.44 -15.25 -1.94
C GLY A 664 43.31 -13.74 -2.09
N LYS A 665 43.14 -13.19 -3.32
CA LYS A 665 42.89 -11.75 -3.53
C LYS A 665 41.64 -11.26 -2.79
N VAL A 666 40.62 -12.10 -2.71
CA VAL A 666 39.43 -11.88 -1.88
C VAL A 666 39.52 -12.80 -0.66
N ALA A 667 39.91 -12.22 0.48
CA ALA A 667 40.19 -12.97 1.70
C ALA A 667 38.95 -13.75 2.19
N GLY A 668 39.14 -15.06 2.40
CA GLY A 668 38.09 -15.97 2.88
C GLY A 668 36.93 -16.18 1.91
N LEU A 669 37.14 -15.97 0.60
CA LEU A 669 36.15 -16.23 -0.44
C LEU A 669 35.79 -17.73 -0.49
N ILE A 670 34.50 -18.04 -0.34
CA ILE A 670 33.94 -19.38 -0.49
C ILE A 670 33.44 -19.51 -1.92
N VAL A 671 34.11 -20.33 -2.73
CA VAL A 671 33.65 -20.64 -4.08
C VAL A 671 32.74 -21.87 -4.01
N ILE A 672 31.51 -21.73 -4.51
CA ILE A 672 30.48 -22.78 -4.53
C ILE A 672 30.22 -23.17 -5.97
N GLU A 673 30.45 -24.44 -6.32
CA GLU A 673 30.06 -24.99 -7.63
C GLU A 673 28.55 -25.26 -7.65
N GLY A 674 27.78 -24.34 -8.24
CA GLY A 674 26.32 -24.34 -8.18
C GLY A 674 25.63 -25.50 -8.91
N LEU A 675 26.38 -26.34 -9.62
CA LEU A 675 25.87 -27.57 -10.24
C LEU A 675 26.31 -28.86 -9.52
N GLU A 676 27.34 -28.79 -8.67
CA GLU A 676 27.84 -29.96 -7.94
C GLU A 676 27.14 -30.13 -6.59
N LEU A 677 26.59 -29.04 -6.05
CA LEU A 677 25.88 -29.03 -4.78
C LEU A 677 24.38 -28.74 -4.97
N SER A 678 23.54 -29.40 -4.18
CA SER A 678 22.13 -29.05 -4.05
C SER A 678 21.97 -27.69 -3.36
N MET A 679 20.83 -27.03 -3.54
CA MET A 679 20.55 -25.78 -2.82
C MET A 679 20.60 -25.96 -1.30
N GLY A 680 20.17 -27.11 -0.78
CA GLY A 680 20.28 -27.44 0.64
C GLY A 680 21.72 -27.60 1.12
N GLU A 681 22.60 -28.20 0.30
CA GLU A 681 24.04 -28.30 0.60
C GLU A 681 24.73 -26.92 0.58
N MET A 682 24.36 -26.06 -0.38
CA MET A 682 24.84 -24.68 -0.42
C MET A 682 24.41 -23.89 0.82
N VAL A 683 23.14 -24.01 1.22
CA VAL A 683 22.62 -23.40 2.45
C VAL A 683 23.38 -23.91 3.68
N ASN A 684 23.63 -25.22 3.78
CA ASN A 684 24.41 -25.80 4.88
C ASN A 684 25.79 -25.18 4.99
N LEU A 685 26.53 -25.13 3.88
CA LEU A 685 27.88 -24.59 3.84
C LEU A 685 27.94 -23.12 4.32
N VAL A 686 27.01 -22.29 3.85
CA VAL A 686 26.96 -20.88 4.24
C VAL A 686 26.54 -20.71 5.70
N CYS A 687 25.54 -21.46 6.17
CA CYS A 687 25.11 -21.41 7.57
C CYS A 687 26.21 -21.86 8.54
N GLU A 688 26.96 -22.92 8.23
CA GLU A 688 28.12 -23.34 9.03
C GLU A 688 29.17 -22.25 9.14
N ARG A 689 29.41 -21.50 8.05
CA ARG A 689 30.31 -20.35 8.06
C ARG A 689 29.81 -19.24 8.98
N LEU A 690 28.52 -18.91 8.88
CA LEU A 690 27.90 -17.84 9.68
C LEU A 690 27.97 -18.16 11.18
N VAL A 691 27.75 -19.41 11.59
CA VAL A 691 27.92 -19.84 12.98
C VAL A 691 29.34 -19.56 13.49
N LYS A 692 30.38 -19.88 12.70
CA LYS A 692 31.78 -19.62 13.06
C LYS A 692 32.05 -18.11 13.21
N VAL A 693 31.51 -17.29 12.30
CA VAL A 693 31.64 -15.83 12.35
C VAL A 693 31.02 -15.25 13.62
N VAL A 694 29.83 -15.72 14.02
CA VAL A 694 29.20 -15.26 15.27
C VAL A 694 30.02 -15.66 16.50
N ALA A 695 30.54 -16.88 16.51
CA ALA A 695 31.34 -17.41 17.61
C ALA A 695 32.65 -16.64 17.86
N GLY A 696 33.09 -15.80 16.91
CA GLY A 696 34.32 -15.01 17.05
C GLY A 696 35.59 -15.83 16.86
N SER A 697 35.48 -17.05 16.33
CA SER A 697 36.63 -17.84 15.92
C SER A 697 37.19 -17.23 14.63
N GLU A 698 38.38 -16.64 14.70
CA GLU A 698 39.15 -16.29 13.50
C GLU A 698 39.25 -17.55 12.63
N VAL A 699 38.77 -17.46 11.40
CA VAL A 699 39.00 -18.53 10.45
C VAL A 699 40.37 -18.27 9.85
N GLY A 700 41.37 -18.94 10.40
CA GLY A 700 42.62 -19.17 9.69
C GLY A 700 42.34 -19.82 8.34
N ASP A 701 43.08 -19.37 7.33
CA ASP A 701 43.14 -19.95 6.00
C ASP A 701 43.28 -21.47 6.08
N GLY A 702 42.26 -22.21 5.63
CA GLY A 702 42.32 -23.67 5.72
C GLY A 702 40.99 -24.40 5.50
N ALA A 703 40.45 -24.32 4.29
CA ALA A 703 39.70 -25.42 3.68
C ALA A 703 39.72 -25.21 2.15
N THR A 704 40.69 -25.89 1.53
CA THR A 704 40.99 -25.98 0.09
C THR A 704 40.03 -26.85 -0.69
#